data_AF-A0A936MMA8-F1
#
_entry.id   AF-A0A936MMA8-F1
#
_cell.length_a   1.000
_cell.length_b   1.000
_cell.length_c   1.000
_cell.angle_alpha   90.00
_cell.angle_beta   90.00
_cell.angle_gamma   90.00
#
_symmetry.space_group_name_H-M   'P 1'
#
loop_
_entity.id
_entity.type
_entity.pdbx_description
1 polymer ?
#
loop_
_entity_poly.entity_id
_entity_poly.type
_entity_poly.pdbx_seq_one_letter_code
_entity_poly.pdbx_strand_id
1 'polypeptide(L)'
;MSRIAAVTLALSIVGHALFLGFGAPRKREVPKVIERGAGPAVLAATDTFERKQRAQAQRRALVEQARADRAKGTLLLGRFVLDANRIDADEDGQIFEYENALSKYEKRLSDLREVLRDEPFIVFAVSSTFGDLRYHGRPGGRMGDALLDGGGSCEQVAQLVVAAAFDVGRGKEVSFRVYGKPGPDGAAHLAPMGKYDGKDFDLMTGSPAAPGGARVLPDDLVEVYARVHGLAPPLEGALAKKGTGNGAATSARVNQPNAEPERRSLASGFPPNDDGFPGSLPLFAERAIKPPMMAGTVESGADDAEVAAERARHCAYFLRMASLSPLTVDALRAESDDEDALSVEAVRVPNGPRLEREARLLRAAEDLATNPYVDAADHLLGYACMAALGEVAAIDFSLAGERRLAALALETGNRGRAGGKKLLADVNWKSAEGVATTKRLRTDFAGNYWLLLFLEGGDDVVLDLARRGDSDDWGRISSMAALLLYPNTRARALDLMTKFSRREQVDVMHEIFHAHDHLRPWATNYEFDVPTEASASAQTFFQVYQVFRRIAFRLWEGQREPSETVDAFLIDAREAGLDMAWQAAIIDYYARNVLGLYSQRNKGLEIMLALKRAMQYNTHPSLDPLRRQMAYIEAQGRLDVRTLADAFRQR
;
A
#
# COMPACT_ATOMS: atom_id res chain seq x y z
N MET A 1 -63.96 4.55 9.73
CA MET A 1 -63.54 3.56 8.71
C MET A 1 -64.72 2.64 8.44
N SER A 2 -65.20 2.61 7.19
CA SER A 2 -66.50 2.01 6.85
C SER A 2 -66.41 0.47 6.82
N ARG A 3 -67.49 -0.19 7.24
CA ARG A 3 -67.65 -1.66 7.27
C ARG A 3 -67.38 -2.35 5.93
N ILE A 4 -67.34 -1.59 4.83
CA ILE A 4 -67.05 -2.08 3.49
C ILE A 4 -65.57 -2.45 3.34
N ALA A 5 -64.64 -1.71 3.98
CA ALA A 5 -63.20 -1.99 3.88
C ALA A 5 -62.77 -3.30 4.58
N ALA A 6 -63.45 -3.67 5.67
CA ALA A 6 -63.20 -4.92 6.38
C ALA A 6 -63.74 -6.15 5.61
N VAL A 7 -64.86 -5.97 4.88
CA VAL A 7 -65.47 -7.03 4.07
C VAL A 7 -64.63 -7.31 2.82
N THR A 8 -64.03 -6.30 2.18
CA THR A 8 -63.15 -6.51 1.02
C THR A 8 -61.83 -7.21 1.40
N LEU A 9 -61.28 -6.93 2.58
CA LEU A 9 -60.07 -7.59 3.08
C LEU A 9 -60.35 -9.05 3.47
N ALA A 10 -61.49 -9.32 4.12
CA ALA A 10 -61.92 -10.68 4.46
C ALA A 10 -62.25 -11.53 3.23
N LEU A 11 -62.90 -10.95 2.21
CA LEU A 11 -63.19 -11.65 0.94
C LEU A 11 -61.92 -11.92 0.12
N SER A 12 -60.91 -11.05 0.19
CA SER A 12 -59.62 -11.28 -0.47
C SER A 12 -58.84 -12.44 0.16
N ILE A 13 -58.84 -12.55 1.50
CA ILE A 13 -58.18 -13.64 2.23
C ILE A 13 -58.92 -14.97 2.02
N VAL A 14 -60.26 -14.95 2.02
CA VAL A 14 -61.08 -16.16 1.75
C VAL A 14 -61.00 -16.58 0.28
N GLY A 15 -60.90 -15.62 -0.66
CA GLY A 15 -60.70 -15.90 -2.08
C GLY A 15 -59.37 -16.57 -2.40
N HIS A 16 -58.29 -16.20 -1.70
CA HIS A 16 -56.98 -16.86 -1.85
C HIS A 16 -56.91 -18.22 -1.15
N ALA A 17 -57.66 -18.43 -0.07
CA ALA A 17 -57.75 -19.73 0.61
C ALA A 17 -58.60 -20.76 -0.16
N LEU A 18 -59.60 -20.31 -0.94
CA LEU A 18 -60.46 -21.20 -1.73
C LEU A 18 -59.85 -21.64 -3.08
N PHE A 19 -58.87 -20.90 -3.62
CA PHE A 19 -58.17 -21.30 -4.85
C PHE A 19 -57.07 -22.37 -4.64
N LEU A 20 -56.74 -22.69 -3.38
CA LEU A 20 -55.75 -23.71 -3.02
C LEU A 20 -56.36 -24.99 -2.41
N GLY A 21 -57.69 -25.16 -2.47
CA GLY A 21 -58.39 -26.11 -1.61
C GLY A 21 -59.55 -26.91 -2.21
N PHE A 22 -59.55 -27.27 -3.50
CA PHE A 22 -60.49 -28.26 -4.04
C PHE A 22 -59.79 -29.35 -4.87
N GLY A 23 -59.61 -30.50 -4.23
CA GLY A 23 -59.17 -31.74 -4.88
C GLY A 23 -58.83 -32.84 -3.90
N ALA A 24 -59.84 -33.53 -3.35
CA ALA A 24 -59.68 -34.83 -2.69
C ALA A 24 -60.67 -35.84 -3.32
N PRO A 25 -60.46 -37.18 -3.20
CA PRO A 25 -59.22 -37.93 -3.36
C PRO A 25 -59.41 -39.10 -4.35
N ARG A 26 -58.40 -39.43 -5.17
CA ARG A 26 -58.26 -40.79 -5.71
C ARG A 26 -57.22 -41.51 -4.88
N LYS A 27 -57.60 -42.68 -4.32
CA LYS A 27 -56.70 -43.65 -3.70
C LYS A 27 -55.49 -43.84 -4.60
N ARG A 28 -54.36 -43.28 -4.20
CA ARG A 28 -53.05 -43.58 -4.75
C ARG A 28 -52.21 -44.03 -3.58
N GLU A 29 -51.64 -45.21 -3.74
CA GLU A 29 -50.78 -45.87 -2.77
C GLU A 29 -49.85 -44.86 -2.11
N VAL A 30 -49.80 -44.91 -0.78
CA VAL A 30 -48.87 -44.13 0.03
C VAL A 30 -47.46 -44.43 -0.50
N PRO A 31 -46.77 -43.49 -1.16
CA PRO A 31 -45.34 -43.62 -1.26
C PRO A 31 -44.86 -43.47 0.18
N LYS A 32 -44.05 -44.43 0.66
CA LYS A 32 -43.23 -44.21 1.85
C LYS A 32 -42.66 -42.81 1.74
N VAL A 33 -43.11 -41.91 2.60
CA VAL A 33 -42.48 -40.61 2.80
C VAL A 33 -41.09 -40.97 3.29
N ILE A 34 -40.15 -40.99 2.35
CA ILE A 34 -38.74 -40.82 2.65
C ILE A 34 -38.70 -39.58 3.54
N GLU A 35 -38.20 -39.76 4.76
CA GLU A 35 -37.69 -38.70 5.60
C GLU A 35 -36.71 -37.87 4.77
N ARG A 36 -37.23 -36.92 3.98
CA ARG A 36 -36.43 -35.90 3.35
C ARG A 36 -36.10 -34.92 4.45
N GLY A 37 -34.97 -35.20 5.11
CA GLY A 37 -34.35 -34.34 6.09
C GLY A 37 -34.32 -32.90 5.59
N ALA A 38 -34.45 -31.96 6.52
CA ALA A 38 -34.28 -30.54 6.29
C ALA A 38 -33.09 -30.32 5.32
N GLY A 39 -33.31 -29.59 4.23
CA GLY A 39 -32.25 -29.33 3.26
C GLY A 39 -31.04 -28.64 3.93
N PRO A 40 -29.84 -28.75 3.36
CA PRO A 40 -28.60 -28.22 3.96
C PRO A 40 -28.68 -26.73 4.34
N ALA A 41 -29.46 -25.93 3.62
CA ALA A 41 -29.70 -24.52 3.96
C ALA A 41 -30.56 -24.31 5.22
N VAL A 42 -31.54 -25.19 5.48
CA VAL A 42 -32.39 -25.13 6.68
C VAL A 42 -31.60 -25.61 7.90
N LEU A 43 -30.79 -26.68 7.74
CA LEU A 43 -29.89 -27.18 8.78
C LEU A 43 -28.81 -26.14 9.16
N ALA A 44 -28.23 -25.45 8.18
CA ALA A 44 -27.26 -24.37 8.42
C ALA A 44 -27.90 -23.15 9.12
N ALA A 45 -29.14 -22.81 8.79
CA ALA A 45 -29.88 -21.74 9.45
C ALA A 45 -30.23 -22.09 10.91
N THR A 46 -30.66 -23.32 11.19
CA THR A 46 -30.92 -23.78 12.57
C THR A 46 -29.65 -23.82 13.41
N ASP A 47 -28.54 -24.32 12.87
CA ASP A 47 -27.26 -24.37 13.56
C ASP A 47 -26.72 -22.96 13.87
N THR A 48 -26.85 -22.03 12.92
CA THR A 48 -26.48 -20.61 13.15
C THR A 48 -27.31 -19.98 14.26
N PHE A 49 -28.62 -20.26 14.30
CA PHE A 49 -29.51 -19.73 15.34
C PHE A 49 -29.20 -20.33 16.73
N GLU A 50 -28.96 -21.63 16.81
CA GLU A 50 -28.56 -22.31 18.05
C GLU A 50 -27.22 -21.78 18.58
N ARG A 51 -26.23 -21.56 17.69
CA ARG A 51 -24.94 -20.93 18.05
C ARG A 51 -25.14 -19.54 18.64
N LYS A 52 -25.98 -18.70 18.03
CA LYS A 52 -26.30 -17.35 18.54
C LYS A 52 -26.96 -17.38 19.93
N GLN A 53 -27.95 -18.25 20.14
CA GLN A 53 -28.59 -18.38 21.46
C GLN A 53 -27.61 -18.86 22.54
N ARG A 54 -26.80 -19.87 22.22
CA ARG A 54 -25.79 -20.41 23.13
C ARG A 54 -24.75 -19.33 23.48
N ALA A 55 -24.25 -18.61 22.48
CA ALA A 55 -23.32 -17.50 22.67
C ALA A 55 -23.94 -16.42 23.58
N GLN A 56 -25.19 -16.04 23.36
CA GLN A 56 -25.86 -15.03 24.21
C GLN A 56 -25.99 -15.48 25.67
N ALA A 57 -26.31 -16.74 25.93
CA ALA A 57 -26.35 -17.29 27.29
C ALA A 57 -24.96 -17.32 27.94
N GLN A 58 -23.93 -17.75 27.20
CA GLN A 58 -22.55 -17.77 27.67
C GLN A 58 -22.03 -16.36 27.97
N ARG A 59 -22.33 -15.36 27.13
CA ARG A 59 -21.97 -13.96 27.37
C ARG A 59 -22.58 -13.41 28.66
N ARG A 60 -23.87 -13.71 28.90
CA ARG A 60 -24.54 -13.27 30.12
C ARG A 60 -23.85 -13.85 31.36
N ALA A 61 -23.60 -15.17 31.35
CA ALA A 61 -22.89 -15.82 32.45
C ALA A 61 -21.48 -15.26 32.65
N LEU A 62 -20.73 -15.03 31.56
CA LEU A 62 -19.39 -14.45 31.60
C LEU A 62 -19.39 -13.03 32.20
N VAL A 63 -20.32 -12.17 31.77
CA VAL A 63 -20.45 -10.79 32.27
C VAL A 63 -20.89 -10.78 33.74
N GLU A 64 -21.85 -11.60 34.12
CA GLU A 64 -22.31 -11.71 35.53
C GLU A 64 -21.18 -12.17 36.45
N GLN A 65 -20.42 -13.19 36.03
CA GLN A 65 -19.25 -13.66 36.76
C GLN A 65 -18.17 -12.58 36.86
N ALA A 66 -17.84 -11.90 35.76
CA ALA A 66 -16.84 -10.84 35.73
C ALA A 66 -17.23 -9.64 36.63
N ARG A 67 -18.51 -9.28 36.69
CA ARG A 67 -19.03 -8.26 37.62
C ARG A 67 -18.88 -8.70 39.08
N ALA A 68 -19.17 -9.97 39.39
CA ALA A 68 -18.99 -10.51 40.72
C ALA A 68 -17.50 -10.54 41.14
N ASP A 69 -16.61 -10.91 40.23
CA ASP A 69 -15.17 -10.93 40.46
C ASP A 69 -14.60 -9.51 40.59
N ARG A 70 -15.10 -8.56 39.80
CA ARG A 70 -14.79 -7.12 39.95
C ARG A 70 -15.17 -6.62 41.34
N ALA A 71 -16.37 -6.95 41.82
CA ALA A 71 -16.83 -6.55 43.15
C ALA A 71 -15.98 -7.14 44.29
N LYS A 72 -15.38 -8.31 44.08
CA LYS A 72 -14.47 -8.98 45.02
C LYS A 72 -13.00 -8.56 44.87
N GLY A 73 -12.66 -7.78 43.84
CA GLY A 73 -11.27 -7.45 43.50
C GLY A 73 -10.45 -8.64 42.97
N THR A 74 -11.11 -9.68 42.46
CA THR A 74 -10.49 -10.92 41.94
C THR A 74 -10.61 -11.08 40.43
N LEU A 75 -11.07 -10.04 39.72
CA LEU A 75 -11.19 -10.05 38.27
C LEU A 75 -9.82 -10.28 37.61
N LEU A 76 -9.76 -11.25 36.69
CA LEU A 76 -8.65 -11.43 35.77
C LEU A 76 -9.11 -10.97 34.38
N LEU A 77 -8.72 -9.76 34.01
CA LEU A 77 -9.23 -9.07 32.83
C LEU A 77 -8.82 -9.77 31.55
N GLY A 78 -7.58 -10.26 31.45
CA GLY A 78 -7.15 -10.98 30.25
C GLY A 78 -7.86 -12.30 30.05
N ARG A 79 -8.15 -13.02 31.14
CA ARG A 79 -8.95 -14.25 31.09
C ARG A 79 -10.36 -13.95 30.60
N PHE A 80 -11.00 -12.90 31.14
CA PHE A 80 -12.31 -12.44 30.67
C PHE A 80 -12.31 -12.14 29.17
N VAL A 81 -11.32 -11.41 28.66
CA VAL A 81 -11.24 -11.06 27.23
C VAL A 81 -11.00 -12.29 26.34
N LEU A 82 -10.15 -13.24 26.76
CA LEU A 82 -9.95 -14.49 26.01
C LEU A 82 -11.20 -15.36 25.99
N ASP A 83 -11.93 -15.44 27.11
CA ASP A 83 -13.22 -16.16 27.17
C ASP A 83 -14.28 -15.49 26.30
N ALA A 84 -14.33 -14.16 26.27
CA ALA A 84 -15.18 -13.40 25.35
C ALA A 84 -14.82 -13.68 23.88
N ASN A 85 -13.53 -13.66 23.54
CA ASN A 85 -13.03 -13.96 22.19
C ASN A 85 -13.38 -15.39 21.74
N ARG A 86 -13.36 -16.37 22.66
CA ARG A 86 -13.80 -17.74 22.40
C ARG A 86 -15.29 -17.80 22.05
N ILE A 87 -16.14 -17.14 22.84
CA ILE A 87 -17.59 -17.11 22.59
C ILE A 87 -17.88 -16.43 21.24
N ASP A 88 -17.17 -15.36 20.92
CA ASP A 88 -17.30 -14.67 19.64
C ASP A 88 -16.88 -15.55 18.46
N ALA A 89 -15.76 -16.27 18.59
CA ALA A 89 -15.28 -17.22 17.58
C ALA A 89 -16.28 -18.36 17.35
N ASP A 90 -16.80 -18.96 18.43
CA ASP A 90 -17.78 -20.04 18.36
C ASP A 90 -19.08 -19.59 17.67
N GLU A 91 -19.55 -18.37 17.96
CA GLU A 91 -20.72 -17.79 17.29
C GLU A 91 -20.47 -17.58 15.79
N ASP A 92 -19.28 -17.10 15.43
CA ASP A 92 -18.86 -16.87 14.05
C ASP A 92 -18.49 -18.17 13.31
N GLY A 93 -18.49 -19.33 14.01
CA GLY A 93 -18.11 -20.62 13.45
C GLY A 93 -16.62 -20.74 13.13
N GLN A 94 -15.79 -19.96 13.82
CA GLN A 94 -14.35 -19.93 13.64
C GLN A 94 -13.64 -20.77 14.71
N ILE A 95 -12.57 -21.45 14.32
CA ILE A 95 -11.69 -22.14 15.27
C ILE A 95 -10.85 -21.09 15.99
N PHE A 96 -10.90 -21.08 17.32
CA PHE A 96 -10.05 -20.24 18.16
C PHE A 96 -9.12 -21.11 19.01
N GLU A 97 -7.82 -20.93 18.83
CA GLU A 97 -6.78 -21.67 19.56
C GLU A 97 -6.63 -21.16 21.01
N TYR A 98 -7.68 -21.33 21.80
CA TYR A 98 -7.81 -20.77 23.13
C TYR A 98 -6.63 -21.08 24.05
N GLU A 99 -6.24 -22.34 24.15
CA GLU A 99 -5.15 -22.78 25.04
C GLU A 99 -3.79 -22.19 24.61
N ASN A 100 -3.54 -22.07 23.31
CA ASN A 100 -2.34 -21.43 22.79
C ASN A 100 -2.34 -19.93 23.09
N ALA A 101 -3.47 -19.24 22.88
CA ALA A 101 -3.61 -17.82 23.20
C ALA A 101 -3.43 -17.56 24.71
N LEU A 102 -4.04 -18.40 25.56
CA LEU A 102 -3.89 -18.34 27.02
C LEU A 102 -2.44 -18.54 27.46
N SER A 103 -1.77 -19.59 26.96
CA SER A 103 -0.36 -19.85 27.27
C SER A 103 0.54 -18.68 26.88
N LYS A 104 0.34 -18.10 25.69
CA LYS A 104 1.05 -16.89 25.28
C LYS A 104 0.75 -15.70 26.18
N TYR A 105 -0.50 -15.52 26.60
CA TYR A 105 -0.89 -14.45 27.54
C TYR A 105 -0.21 -14.61 28.90
N GLU A 106 -0.23 -15.82 29.48
CA GLU A 106 0.42 -16.13 30.75
C GLU A 106 1.93 -15.90 30.69
N LYS A 107 2.57 -16.26 29.57
CA LYS A 107 3.97 -15.91 29.33
C LYS A 107 4.18 -14.39 29.36
N ARG A 108 3.34 -13.60 28.68
CA ARG A 108 3.43 -12.13 28.73
C ARG A 108 3.27 -11.58 30.14
N LEU A 109 2.38 -12.14 30.96
CA LEU A 109 2.26 -11.76 32.37
C LEU A 109 3.53 -12.05 33.16
N SER A 110 4.16 -13.22 32.92
CA SER A 110 5.44 -13.57 33.56
C SER A 110 6.54 -12.59 33.15
N ASP A 111 6.72 -12.37 31.84
CA ASP A 111 7.72 -11.46 31.28
C ASP A 111 7.50 -10.03 31.81
N LEU A 112 6.26 -9.55 31.86
CA LEU A 112 5.94 -8.21 32.38
C LEU A 112 6.27 -8.09 33.88
N ARG A 113 5.97 -9.11 34.69
CA ARG A 113 6.33 -9.11 36.11
C ARG A 113 7.85 -9.13 36.33
N GLU A 114 8.59 -9.80 35.47
CA GLU A 114 10.05 -9.81 35.52
C GLU A 114 10.61 -8.43 35.19
N VAL A 115 10.20 -7.84 34.07
CA VAL A 115 10.64 -6.49 33.67
C VAL A 115 10.26 -5.45 34.72
N LEU A 116 9.08 -5.53 35.33
CA LEU A 116 8.64 -4.61 36.39
C LEU A 116 9.49 -4.65 37.66
N ARG A 117 10.35 -5.67 37.85
CA ARG A 117 11.31 -5.69 38.97
C ARG A 117 12.46 -4.73 38.75
N ASP A 118 12.91 -4.60 37.51
CA ASP A 118 14.04 -3.76 37.12
C ASP A 118 13.59 -2.37 36.63
N GLU A 119 12.40 -2.29 36.05
CA GLU A 119 11.80 -1.08 35.49
C GLU A 119 10.42 -0.83 36.15
N PRO A 120 10.36 -0.02 37.24
CA PRO A 120 9.15 0.08 38.05
C PRO A 120 7.99 0.80 37.34
N PHE A 121 8.26 1.54 36.27
CA PHE A 121 7.28 2.34 35.56
C PHE A 121 6.62 1.55 34.42
N ILE A 122 5.28 1.44 34.47
CA ILE A 122 4.52 0.61 33.52
C ILE A 122 4.74 1.03 32.05
N VAL A 123 4.91 2.31 31.77
CA VAL A 123 5.19 2.87 30.43
C VAL A 123 6.43 2.26 29.79
N PHE A 124 7.52 2.08 30.54
CA PHE A 124 8.76 1.51 30.03
C PHE A 124 8.68 -0.02 30.01
N ALA A 125 8.13 -0.63 31.07
CA ALA A 125 8.00 -2.08 31.17
C ALA A 125 7.15 -2.67 30.03
N VAL A 126 6.02 -2.03 29.70
CA VAL A 126 5.17 -2.46 28.57
C VAL A 126 5.93 -2.38 27.24
N SER A 127 6.72 -1.34 27.01
CA SER A 127 7.49 -1.22 25.76
C SER A 127 8.54 -2.32 25.60
N SER A 128 9.13 -2.78 26.69
CA SER A 128 10.09 -3.90 26.68
C SER A 128 9.39 -5.24 26.52
N THR A 129 8.27 -5.47 27.21
CA THR A 129 7.56 -6.76 27.18
C THR A 129 6.77 -7.00 25.89
N PHE A 130 6.25 -5.94 25.27
CA PHE A 130 5.38 -6.02 24.09
C PHE A 130 6.02 -5.39 22.83
N GLY A 131 7.31 -5.05 22.89
CA GLY A 131 8.03 -4.40 21.79
C GLY A 131 8.22 -5.26 20.53
N ASP A 132 7.94 -6.56 20.62
CA ASP A 132 7.93 -7.50 19.50
C ASP A 132 6.59 -7.58 18.76
N LEU A 133 5.52 -7.01 19.32
CA LEU A 133 4.22 -6.98 18.65
C LEU A 133 4.25 -6.02 17.47
N ARG A 134 3.71 -6.46 16.33
CA ARG A 134 3.53 -5.64 15.12
C ARG A 134 2.17 -4.95 15.11
N TYR A 135 2.08 -3.78 14.46
CA TYR A 135 0.82 -3.08 14.27
C TYR A 135 0.21 -3.43 12.92
N HIS A 136 -1.09 -3.72 12.90
CA HIS A 136 -1.87 -3.99 11.69
C HIS A 136 -3.10 -3.06 11.67
N GLY A 137 -3.09 -2.01 10.84
CA GLY A 137 -4.06 -0.90 10.85
C GLY A 137 -5.45 -1.22 10.30
N ARG A 138 -6.14 -2.21 10.87
CA ARG A 138 -7.55 -2.49 10.59
C ARG A 138 -8.37 -2.45 11.88
N PRO A 139 -9.50 -1.74 11.94
CA PRO A 139 -10.32 -1.71 13.15
C PRO A 139 -10.85 -3.10 13.53
N GLY A 140 -11.10 -3.30 14.83
CA GLY A 140 -11.65 -4.55 15.36
C GLY A 140 -10.64 -5.69 15.48
N GLY A 141 -11.19 -6.85 15.85
CA GLY A 141 -10.47 -8.10 16.04
C GLY A 141 -10.44 -8.57 17.49
N ARG A 142 -9.92 -9.78 17.71
CA ARG A 142 -9.81 -10.40 19.04
C ARG A 142 -8.42 -10.19 19.61
N MET A 143 -8.32 -9.90 20.91
CA MET A 143 -7.05 -9.88 21.63
C MET A 143 -6.26 -11.19 21.45
N GLY A 144 -6.96 -12.32 21.43
CA GLY A 144 -6.37 -13.64 21.20
C GLY A 144 -5.66 -13.77 19.85
N ASP A 145 -6.21 -13.18 18.78
CA ASP A 145 -5.55 -13.20 17.47
C ASP A 145 -4.23 -12.42 17.51
N ALA A 146 -4.17 -11.30 18.24
CA ALA A 146 -2.93 -10.53 18.38
C ALA A 146 -1.82 -11.31 19.11
N LEU A 147 -2.19 -12.16 20.08
CA LEU A 147 -1.26 -13.07 20.74
C LEU A 147 -0.78 -14.18 19.79
N LEU A 148 -1.69 -14.77 19.01
CA LEU A 148 -1.38 -15.85 18.09
C LEU A 148 -0.51 -15.37 16.92
N ASP A 149 -0.86 -14.23 16.33
CA ASP A 149 -0.25 -13.65 15.13
C ASP A 149 0.98 -12.78 15.45
N GLY A 150 1.23 -12.43 16.72
CA GLY A 150 2.35 -11.57 17.11
C GLY A 150 2.14 -10.10 16.76
N GLY A 151 0.89 -9.65 16.68
CA GLY A 151 0.55 -8.28 16.31
C GLY A 151 -0.92 -8.10 15.96
N GLY A 152 -1.38 -6.85 15.93
CA GLY A 152 -2.80 -6.56 15.70
C GLY A 152 -3.11 -5.08 15.56
N SER A 153 -4.39 -4.78 15.52
CA SER A 153 -4.90 -3.41 15.46
C SER A 153 -4.71 -2.64 16.75
N CYS A 154 -4.98 -1.33 16.70
CA CYS A 154 -5.04 -0.51 17.91
C CYS A 154 -5.96 -1.15 18.95
N GLU A 155 -7.10 -1.70 18.54
CA GLU A 155 -8.04 -2.31 19.45
C GLU A 155 -7.50 -3.57 20.14
N GLN A 156 -6.97 -4.52 19.37
CA GLN A 156 -6.50 -5.81 19.90
C GLN A 156 -5.28 -5.63 20.82
N VAL A 157 -4.34 -4.77 20.39
CA VAL A 157 -3.12 -4.50 21.14
C VAL A 157 -3.44 -3.66 22.38
N ALA A 158 -4.39 -2.71 22.32
CA ALA A 158 -4.84 -1.98 23.50
C ALA A 158 -5.46 -2.92 24.54
N GLN A 159 -6.35 -3.83 24.12
CA GLN A 159 -6.95 -4.83 25.01
C GLN A 159 -5.87 -5.67 25.68
N LEU A 160 -4.89 -6.18 24.92
CA LEU A 160 -3.81 -7.00 25.44
C LEU A 160 -2.97 -6.27 26.48
N VAL A 161 -2.49 -5.06 26.15
CA VAL A 161 -1.61 -4.29 27.02
C VAL A 161 -2.32 -3.87 28.30
N VAL A 162 -3.55 -3.36 28.19
CA VAL A 162 -4.31 -2.89 29.36
C VAL A 162 -4.73 -4.06 30.25
N ALA A 163 -5.15 -5.19 29.67
CA ALA A 163 -5.47 -6.40 30.43
C ALA A 163 -4.25 -6.96 31.17
N ALA A 164 -3.09 -7.03 30.49
CA ALA A 164 -1.87 -7.54 31.11
C ALA A 164 -1.41 -6.65 32.28
N ALA A 165 -1.41 -5.32 32.08
CA ALA A 165 -1.09 -4.37 33.14
C ALA A 165 -2.07 -4.44 34.32
N PHE A 166 -3.36 -4.65 34.05
CA PHE A 166 -4.36 -4.87 35.10
C PHE A 166 -4.07 -6.15 35.91
N ASP A 167 -3.83 -7.28 35.23
CA ASP A 167 -3.63 -8.60 35.84
C ASP A 167 -2.29 -8.74 36.60
N VAL A 168 -1.31 -7.87 36.35
CA VAL A 168 -0.09 -7.76 37.17
C VAL A 168 -0.23 -6.76 38.34
N GLY A 169 -1.44 -6.24 38.58
CA GLY A 169 -1.74 -5.34 39.70
C GLY A 169 -1.41 -3.86 39.45
N ARG A 170 -1.19 -3.48 38.19
CA ARG A 170 -0.87 -2.09 37.77
C ARG A 170 -2.06 -1.39 37.11
N GLY A 171 -3.28 -1.88 37.31
CA GLY A 171 -4.50 -1.35 36.67
C GLY A 171 -4.80 0.14 36.93
N LYS A 172 -4.27 0.74 38.00
CA LYS A 172 -4.42 2.19 38.28
C LYS A 172 -3.49 3.08 37.46
N GLU A 173 -2.46 2.50 36.85
CA GLU A 173 -1.45 3.20 36.06
C GLU A 173 -1.74 3.13 34.56
N VAL A 174 -2.76 2.36 34.16
CA VAL A 174 -3.18 2.21 32.77
C VAL A 174 -4.65 2.54 32.57
N SER A 175 -5.02 2.88 31.33
CA SER A 175 -6.41 3.06 30.92
C SER A 175 -6.53 2.94 29.41
N PHE A 176 -7.75 2.87 28.90
CA PHE A 176 -8.03 3.09 27.49
C PHE A 176 -8.28 4.57 27.23
N ARG A 177 -7.92 5.04 26.04
CA ARG A 177 -8.43 6.31 25.49
C ARG A 177 -8.99 6.07 24.09
N VAL A 178 -10.23 6.50 23.89
CA VAL A 178 -10.99 6.29 22.64
C VAL A 178 -11.16 7.63 21.95
N TYR A 179 -10.68 7.74 20.72
CA TYR A 179 -10.97 8.87 19.84
C TYR A 179 -12.09 8.44 18.89
N GLY A 180 -13.30 8.89 19.18
CA GLY A 180 -14.54 8.35 18.61
C GLY A 180 -14.85 8.85 17.20
N LYS A 181 -14.25 9.96 16.77
CA LYS A 181 -14.34 10.41 15.37
C LYS A 181 -13.41 9.53 14.53
N PRO A 182 -13.94 8.81 13.51
CA PRO A 182 -13.10 8.04 12.60
C PRO A 182 -12.02 8.93 11.98
N GLY A 183 -10.79 8.41 11.93
CA GLY A 183 -9.74 9.03 11.15
C GLY A 183 -10.02 8.98 9.64
N PRO A 184 -9.10 9.48 8.81
CA PRO A 184 -9.18 9.33 7.34
C PRO A 184 -9.34 7.87 6.89
N ASP A 185 -8.86 6.92 7.71
CA ASP A 185 -8.98 5.47 7.55
C ASP A 185 -10.35 4.88 7.90
N GLY A 186 -11.28 5.72 8.37
CA GLY A 186 -12.61 5.27 8.76
C GLY A 186 -12.63 4.48 10.08
N ALA A 187 -11.52 4.45 10.82
CA ALA A 187 -11.40 3.76 12.10
C ALA A 187 -11.31 4.74 13.28
N ALA A 188 -11.94 4.38 14.39
CA ALA A 188 -11.69 5.04 15.68
C ALA A 188 -10.36 4.53 16.25
N HIS A 189 -9.58 5.42 16.88
CA HIS A 189 -8.35 5.01 17.56
C HIS A 189 -8.63 4.60 18.99
N LEU A 190 -8.23 3.39 19.37
CA LEU A 190 -8.21 2.92 20.75
C LEU A 190 -6.76 2.82 21.24
N ALA A 191 -6.37 3.74 22.11
CA ALA A 191 -5.03 3.79 22.65
C ALA A 191 -4.94 3.14 24.04
N PRO A 192 -3.95 2.26 24.30
CA PRO A 192 -3.53 1.93 25.64
C PRO A 192 -2.73 3.09 26.21
N MET A 193 -3.20 3.63 27.33
CA MET A 193 -2.58 4.76 28.01
C MET A 193 -1.80 4.26 29.22
N GLY A 194 -0.57 4.75 29.40
CA GLY A 194 0.21 4.58 30.63
C GLY A 194 0.48 5.92 31.31
N LYS A 195 0.51 5.93 32.64
CA LYS A 195 0.78 7.14 33.42
C LYS A 195 2.25 7.23 33.81
N TYR A 196 2.89 8.38 33.53
CA TYR A 196 4.26 8.68 33.93
C TYR A 196 4.42 10.17 34.21
N ASP A 197 5.05 10.51 35.35
CA ASP A 197 5.26 11.90 35.79
C ASP A 197 3.98 12.77 35.73
N GLY A 198 2.86 12.20 36.19
CA GLY A 198 1.56 12.87 36.18
C GLY A 198 0.90 13.03 34.81
N LYS A 199 1.54 12.59 33.72
CA LYS A 199 1.04 12.68 32.35
C LYS A 199 0.59 11.31 31.82
N ASP A 200 -0.41 11.32 30.95
CA ASP A 200 -0.80 10.12 30.19
C ASP A 200 0.06 10.05 28.92
N PHE A 201 0.58 8.86 28.62
CA PHE A 201 1.30 8.54 27.39
C PHE A 201 0.50 7.50 26.60
N ASP A 202 0.35 7.72 25.30
CA ASP A 202 -0.16 6.70 24.38
C ASP A 202 0.97 5.70 24.13
N LEU A 203 0.82 4.48 24.62
CA LEU A 203 1.87 3.45 24.56
C LEU A 203 2.12 2.92 23.15
N MET A 204 1.18 3.10 22.22
CA MET A 204 1.38 2.72 20.83
C MET A 204 2.24 3.73 20.09
N THR A 205 2.00 5.02 20.37
CA THR A 205 2.81 6.07 19.77
C THR A 205 4.12 6.27 20.52
N GLY A 206 4.18 6.02 21.82
CA GLY A 206 5.32 6.40 22.67
C GLY A 206 5.36 7.89 23.02
N SER A 207 4.32 8.64 22.64
CA SER A 207 4.21 10.09 22.84
C SER A 207 3.20 10.44 23.94
N PRO A 208 3.25 11.66 24.51
CA PRO A 208 2.18 12.16 25.36
C PRO A 208 0.82 12.03 24.66
N ALA A 209 -0.23 11.73 25.44
CA ALA A 209 -1.57 11.57 24.94
C ALA A 209 -2.03 12.82 24.16
N ALA A 210 -2.60 12.60 22.97
CA ALA A 210 -3.27 13.68 22.24
C ALA A 210 -4.42 14.29 23.08
N PRO A 211 -4.73 15.59 22.89
CA PRO A 211 -5.86 16.21 23.55
C PRO A 211 -7.19 15.56 23.15
N GLY A 212 -8.18 15.62 24.04
CA GLY A 212 -9.49 15.00 23.84
C GLY A 212 -9.50 13.48 24.06
N GLY A 213 -10.54 12.84 23.54
CA GLY A 213 -10.82 11.41 23.66
C GLY A 213 -11.46 11.04 24.99
N ALA A 214 -12.24 9.96 25.00
CA ALA A 214 -12.85 9.43 26.20
C ALA A 214 -11.89 8.47 26.92
N ARG A 215 -11.57 8.76 28.19
CA ARG A 215 -10.81 7.85 29.06
C ARG A 215 -11.74 6.78 29.65
N VAL A 216 -11.32 5.52 29.58
CA VAL A 216 -12.07 4.38 30.14
C VAL A 216 -11.13 3.53 31.00
N LEU A 217 -11.58 3.14 32.19
CA LEU A 217 -10.79 2.32 33.10
C LEU A 217 -10.66 0.88 32.58
N PRO A 218 -9.60 0.13 32.94
CA PRO A 218 -9.40 -1.23 32.46
C PRO A 218 -10.59 -2.17 32.74
N ASP A 219 -11.11 -2.14 33.97
CA ASP A 219 -12.18 -3.02 34.44
C ASP A 219 -13.57 -2.66 33.86
N ASP A 220 -13.72 -1.46 33.28
CA ASP A 220 -14.92 -1.07 32.53
C ASP A 220 -15.01 -1.75 31.16
N LEU A 221 -13.97 -2.45 30.71
CA LEU A 221 -14.02 -3.27 29.51
C LEU A 221 -15.10 -4.38 29.60
N VAL A 222 -15.42 -4.83 30.82
CA VAL A 222 -16.54 -5.75 31.07
C VAL A 222 -17.87 -5.12 30.65
N GLU A 223 -18.06 -3.83 30.96
CA GLU A 223 -19.28 -3.09 30.60
C GLU A 223 -19.28 -2.68 29.12
N VAL A 224 -18.12 -2.38 28.54
CA VAL A 224 -17.96 -2.17 27.10
C VAL A 224 -18.42 -3.41 26.33
N TYR A 225 -17.93 -4.59 26.72
CA TYR A 225 -18.35 -5.86 26.13
C TYR A 225 -19.85 -6.11 26.33
N ALA A 226 -20.36 -5.90 27.56
CA ALA A 226 -21.77 -6.05 27.85
C ALA A 226 -22.66 -5.14 26.96
N ARG A 227 -22.25 -3.90 26.70
CA ARG A 227 -22.98 -2.96 25.82
C ARG A 227 -22.99 -3.40 24.37
N VAL A 228 -21.84 -3.80 23.82
CA VAL A 228 -21.72 -4.30 22.44
C VAL A 228 -22.68 -5.46 22.17
N HIS A 229 -22.97 -6.27 23.19
CA HIS A 229 -23.85 -7.43 23.10
C HIS A 229 -25.24 -7.24 23.71
N GLY A 230 -25.64 -6.00 24.04
CA GLY A 230 -26.99 -5.71 24.56
C GLY A 230 -27.29 -6.27 25.96
N LEU A 231 -26.25 -6.55 26.75
CA LEU A 231 -26.32 -7.01 28.15
C LEU A 231 -26.18 -5.86 29.17
N ALA A 232 -25.94 -4.64 28.70
CA ALA A 232 -25.91 -3.42 29.48
C ALA A 232 -26.63 -2.28 28.73
N PRO A 233 -27.19 -1.28 29.42
CA PRO A 233 -27.83 -0.13 28.79
C PRO A 233 -26.86 0.62 27.85
N PRO A 234 -27.32 1.13 26.70
CA PRO A 234 -26.51 2.01 25.87
C PRO A 234 -26.18 3.31 26.62
N LEU A 235 -25.02 3.90 26.32
CA LEU A 235 -24.60 5.16 26.93
C LEU A 235 -25.47 6.34 26.43
N GLU A 236 -25.74 7.31 27.31
CA GLU A 236 -26.44 8.54 26.94
C GLU A 236 -25.70 9.27 25.80
N GLY A 237 -26.44 9.73 24.79
CA GLY A 237 -25.87 10.30 23.55
C GLY A 237 -25.68 9.31 22.41
N ALA A 238 -25.59 8.00 22.66
CA ALA A 238 -25.54 6.98 21.59
C ALA A 238 -26.87 6.85 20.82
N LEU A 239 -27.99 7.27 21.42
CA LEU A 239 -29.35 7.15 20.89
C LEU A 239 -29.79 8.32 19.97
N ALA A 240 -28.95 9.33 19.73
CA ALA A 240 -29.33 10.52 18.94
C ALA A 240 -29.23 10.35 17.41
N LYS A 241 -28.65 9.26 16.89
CA LYS A 241 -28.69 8.93 15.45
C LYS A 241 -29.66 7.78 15.19
N LYS A 242 -30.96 8.06 15.31
CA LYS A 242 -32.03 7.18 14.78
C LYS A 242 -32.04 7.23 13.24
N GLY A 243 -31.14 6.47 12.64
CA GLY A 243 -31.36 5.86 11.32
C GLY A 243 -31.78 4.42 11.54
N THR A 244 -32.99 4.06 11.09
CA THR A 244 -33.52 2.71 11.22
C THR A 244 -32.69 1.70 10.42
N GLY A 245 -31.95 0.83 11.12
CA GLY A 245 -31.38 -0.40 10.58
C GLY A 245 -29.86 -0.54 10.79
N ASN A 246 -29.48 -1.36 11.77
CA ASN A 246 -28.15 -1.96 12.00
C ASN A 246 -26.94 -1.03 12.03
N GLY A 247 -26.46 -0.75 13.26
CA GLY A 247 -25.04 -0.66 13.63
C GLY A 247 -24.24 0.47 13.01
N ALA A 248 -23.55 1.24 13.85
CA ALA A 248 -22.59 2.26 13.45
C ALA A 248 -21.31 1.66 12.80
N ALA A 249 -21.50 0.96 11.68
CA ALA A 249 -20.52 0.51 10.69
C ALA A 249 -20.90 0.98 9.26
N THR A 250 -21.91 1.85 9.11
CA THR A 250 -22.45 2.23 7.80
C THR A 250 -22.26 3.71 7.48
N SER A 251 -21.00 4.13 7.36
CA SER A 251 -20.61 5.24 6.48
C SER A 251 -19.29 4.97 5.77
N ALA A 252 -19.17 3.79 5.17
CA ALA A 252 -18.31 3.47 4.03
C ALA A 252 -18.97 2.36 3.18
N ARG A 253 -20.31 2.43 3.05
CA ARG A 253 -21.10 1.46 2.29
C ARG A 253 -21.01 1.79 0.80
N VAL A 254 -19.82 1.66 0.23
CA VAL A 254 -19.62 1.53 -1.21
C VAL A 254 -19.40 0.05 -1.46
N ASN A 255 -20.38 -0.57 -2.13
CA ASN A 255 -20.41 -1.96 -2.62
C ASN A 255 -19.02 -2.60 -2.80
N GLN A 256 -18.58 -3.43 -1.84
CA GLN A 256 -17.45 -4.36 -2.02
C GLN A 256 -18.00 -5.80 -2.06
N PRO A 257 -17.80 -6.56 -3.14
CA PRO A 257 -18.42 -7.89 -3.29
C PRO A 257 -17.74 -9.02 -2.51
N ASN A 258 -16.65 -8.80 -1.77
CA ASN A 258 -15.89 -9.86 -1.09
C ASN A 258 -15.28 -9.39 0.26
N ALA A 259 -16.10 -8.81 1.14
CA ALA A 259 -15.63 -8.53 2.51
C ALA A 259 -15.43 -9.84 3.28
N GLU A 260 -14.24 -10.04 3.89
CA GLU A 260 -14.07 -10.98 5.01
C GLU A 260 -15.25 -10.80 6.00
N PRO A 261 -15.69 -11.84 6.73
CA PRO A 261 -16.65 -11.65 7.82
C PRO A 261 -16.20 -10.50 8.71
N GLU A 262 -17.06 -9.49 8.87
CA GLU A 262 -16.78 -8.25 9.61
C GLU A 262 -16.07 -8.57 10.92
N ARG A 263 -14.86 -8.03 11.12
CA ARG A 263 -14.14 -8.19 12.39
C ARG A 263 -14.92 -7.44 13.45
N ARG A 264 -15.43 -8.17 14.44
CA ARG A 264 -16.12 -7.58 15.58
C ARG A 264 -15.22 -6.55 16.24
N SER A 265 -15.81 -5.41 16.57
CA SER A 265 -15.16 -4.31 17.28
C SER A 265 -15.98 -3.97 18.51
N LEU A 266 -15.28 -3.73 19.61
CA LEU A 266 -15.81 -3.20 20.85
C LEU A 266 -16.01 -1.68 20.79
N ALA A 267 -15.65 -1.01 19.69
CA ALA A 267 -15.77 0.44 19.52
C ALA A 267 -17.14 0.98 19.92
N SER A 268 -18.22 0.27 19.56
CA SER A 268 -19.60 0.66 19.88
C SER A 268 -19.96 0.60 21.38
N GLY A 269 -19.17 -0.11 22.20
CA GLY A 269 -19.35 -0.20 23.65
C GLY A 269 -18.61 0.88 24.44
N PHE A 270 -17.67 1.57 23.82
CA PHE A 270 -16.95 2.69 24.42
C PHE A 270 -17.79 3.97 24.43
N PRO A 271 -17.51 4.93 25.33
CA PRO A 271 -18.19 6.23 25.33
C PRO A 271 -18.02 6.98 24.00
N PRO A 272 -19.12 7.41 23.37
CA PRO A 272 -19.04 8.19 22.14
C PRO A 272 -18.39 9.55 22.43
N ASN A 273 -17.57 10.02 21.50
CA ASN A 273 -17.00 11.37 21.50
C ASN A 273 -16.66 11.80 20.07
N ASP A 274 -16.66 13.11 19.83
CA ASP A 274 -16.40 13.70 18.51
C ASP A 274 -14.90 14.03 18.28
N ASP A 275 -14.04 13.61 19.22
CA ASP A 275 -12.61 13.84 19.13
C ASP A 275 -11.98 12.85 18.13
N GLY A 276 -11.19 13.39 17.20
CA GLY A 276 -10.37 12.60 16.28
C GLY A 276 -8.96 12.46 16.81
N PHE A 277 -8.35 11.29 16.62
CA PHE A 277 -6.92 11.14 16.87
C PHE A 277 -6.16 12.05 15.89
N PRO A 278 -5.29 12.95 16.35
CA PRO A 278 -4.69 13.96 15.49
C PRO A 278 -3.60 13.43 14.55
N GLY A 279 -3.14 12.18 14.69
CA GLY A 279 -2.18 11.56 13.78
C GLY A 279 -2.80 10.48 12.89
N SER A 280 -2.04 9.95 11.93
CA SER A 280 -2.44 8.78 11.14
C SER A 280 -2.07 7.46 11.82
N LEU A 281 -3.00 6.50 11.89
CA LEU A 281 -2.67 5.13 12.24
C LEU A 281 -2.02 4.42 11.05
N PRO A 282 -0.82 3.81 11.21
CA PRO A 282 -0.14 3.20 10.08
C PRO A 282 -0.84 1.91 9.66
N LEU A 283 -0.92 1.60 8.36
CA LEU A 283 -1.44 0.29 7.93
C LEU A 283 -0.58 -0.87 8.45
N PHE A 284 0.73 -0.64 8.62
CA PHE A 284 1.69 -1.57 9.23
C PHE A 284 2.73 -0.80 10.04
N ALA A 285 3.12 -1.32 11.21
CA ALA A 285 4.32 -0.91 11.92
C ALA A 285 5.07 -2.13 12.46
N GLU A 286 6.40 -2.13 12.37
CA GLU A 286 7.25 -3.18 12.92
C GLU A 286 7.07 -3.32 14.43
N ARG A 287 6.71 -2.22 15.10
CA ARG A 287 6.37 -2.18 16.52
C ARG A 287 5.03 -1.48 16.75
N ALA A 288 4.10 -2.20 17.35
CA ALA A 288 2.82 -1.68 17.83
C ALA A 288 2.95 -0.88 19.11
N ILE A 289 3.96 -1.18 19.94
CA ILE A 289 4.26 -0.48 21.18
C ILE A 289 5.63 0.18 21.06
N LYS A 290 5.69 1.47 21.36
CA LYS A 290 6.92 2.27 21.25
C LYS A 290 7.41 2.68 22.64
N PRO A 291 8.73 2.72 22.87
CA PRO A 291 9.26 3.23 24.12
C PRO A 291 8.90 4.72 24.28
N PRO A 292 8.58 5.16 25.50
CA PRO A 292 8.24 6.55 25.75
C PRO A 292 9.40 7.48 25.33
N MET A 293 9.07 8.64 24.78
CA MET A 293 10.01 9.70 24.34
C MET A 293 10.87 9.40 23.09
N MET A 294 10.78 8.23 22.46
CA MET A 294 11.44 7.98 21.16
C MET A 294 10.57 8.32 19.94
N ALA A 295 9.30 8.67 20.15
CA ALA A 295 8.43 9.11 19.07
C ALA A 295 8.43 10.62 18.96
N GLY A 296 8.57 11.12 17.74
CA GLY A 296 8.46 12.53 17.44
C GLY A 296 7.18 13.14 17.98
N THR A 297 7.17 14.45 18.13
CA THR A 297 5.96 15.25 18.24
C THR A 297 4.90 14.70 17.28
N VAL A 298 3.70 14.43 17.80
CA VAL A 298 2.54 14.08 16.97
C VAL A 298 2.32 15.28 16.04
N GLU A 299 2.88 15.22 14.84
CA GLU A 299 2.70 16.25 13.82
C GLU A 299 1.20 16.34 13.52
N SER A 300 0.71 17.57 13.43
CA SER A 300 -0.70 17.88 13.28
C SER A 300 -1.27 17.26 11.99
N GLY A 301 -2.31 16.44 12.11
CA GLY A 301 -2.92 15.70 10.99
C GLY A 301 -3.55 16.52 9.85
N ALA A 302 -3.47 17.85 9.87
CA ALA A 302 -3.75 18.68 8.69
C ALA A 302 -2.57 18.65 7.71
N ASP A 303 -1.34 18.66 8.23
CA ASP A 303 -0.11 18.51 7.43
C ASP A 303 -0.05 17.09 6.83
N ASP A 304 -0.57 16.07 7.54
CA ASP A 304 -0.57 14.68 7.09
C ASP A 304 -1.38 14.45 5.80
N ALA A 305 -2.50 15.14 5.58
CA ALA A 305 -3.34 14.93 4.39
C ALA A 305 -2.71 15.54 3.12
N GLU A 306 -2.13 16.73 3.24
CA GLU A 306 -1.38 17.36 2.16
C GLU A 306 -0.08 16.60 1.87
N VAL A 307 0.64 16.21 2.92
CA VAL A 307 1.84 15.35 2.81
C VAL A 307 1.50 13.97 2.25
N ALA A 308 0.34 13.38 2.59
CA ALA A 308 -0.11 12.12 2.01
C ALA A 308 -0.45 12.29 0.52
N ALA A 309 -1.19 13.33 0.15
CA ALA A 309 -1.48 13.63 -1.25
C ALA A 309 -0.18 13.86 -2.05
N GLU A 310 0.76 14.62 -1.50
CA GLU A 310 2.08 14.84 -2.10
C GLU A 310 2.88 13.53 -2.22
N ARG A 311 2.94 12.70 -1.17
CA ARG A 311 3.56 11.36 -1.22
C ARG A 311 2.93 10.46 -2.28
N ALA A 312 1.61 10.50 -2.45
CA ALA A 312 0.89 9.74 -3.46
C ALA A 312 1.21 10.23 -4.88
N ARG A 313 1.23 11.56 -5.10
CA ARG A 313 1.69 12.17 -6.37
C ARG A 313 3.14 11.77 -6.71
N HIS A 314 3.93 11.50 -5.67
CA HIS A 314 5.31 11.07 -5.75
C HIS A 314 5.49 9.55 -5.66
N CYS A 315 4.45 8.73 -5.82
CA CYS A 315 4.58 7.27 -5.72
C CYS A 315 5.58 6.70 -6.74
N ALA A 316 5.74 7.35 -7.89
CA ALA A 316 6.74 7.01 -8.91
C ALA A 316 8.17 6.98 -8.36
N TYR A 317 8.50 7.84 -7.40
CA TYR A 317 9.83 7.85 -6.75
C TYR A 317 10.08 6.63 -5.86
N PHE A 318 9.05 5.86 -5.56
CA PHE A 318 9.14 4.65 -4.74
C PHE A 318 8.89 3.38 -5.55
N LEU A 319 8.50 3.52 -6.81
CA LEU A 319 8.32 2.44 -7.76
C LEU A 319 9.49 2.39 -8.72
N ARG A 320 9.93 1.18 -9.06
CA ARG A 320 10.95 0.99 -10.10
C ARG A 320 10.21 0.94 -11.43
N MET A 321 10.70 1.65 -12.45
CA MET A 321 10.14 1.51 -13.80
C MET A 321 10.26 0.05 -14.30
N ALA A 322 11.30 -0.66 -13.83
CA ALA A 322 11.48 -2.09 -14.06
C ALA A 322 10.35 -2.98 -13.49
N SER A 323 9.48 -2.48 -12.60
CA SER A 323 8.28 -3.22 -12.17
C SER A 323 7.29 -3.47 -13.32
N LEU A 324 7.42 -2.78 -14.45
CA LEU A 324 6.67 -3.06 -15.68
C LEU A 324 7.16 -4.33 -16.41
N SER A 325 8.37 -4.78 -16.11
CA SER A 325 8.99 -5.96 -16.71
C SER A 325 9.98 -6.55 -15.69
N PRO A 326 9.44 -7.20 -14.64
CA PRO A 326 10.23 -7.70 -13.53
C PRO A 326 11.29 -8.71 -14.00
N LEU A 327 12.44 -8.73 -13.32
CA LEU A 327 13.51 -9.68 -13.63
C LEU A 327 13.09 -11.09 -13.22
N THR A 328 12.97 -11.98 -14.21
CA THR A 328 12.70 -13.39 -13.94
C THR A 328 13.99 -14.21 -14.08
N VAL A 329 14.07 -15.28 -13.28
CA VAL A 329 15.06 -16.34 -13.41
C VAL A 329 14.33 -17.62 -13.72
N ASP A 330 14.90 -18.44 -14.59
CA ASP A 330 14.31 -19.72 -14.95
C ASP A 330 14.64 -20.75 -13.85
N ALA A 331 13.63 -21.12 -13.08
CA ALA A 331 13.73 -22.15 -12.07
C ALA A 331 13.36 -23.52 -12.67
N LEU A 332 14.36 -24.42 -12.70
CA LEU A 332 14.14 -25.82 -13.08
C LEU A 332 13.30 -26.52 -12.01
N ARG A 333 12.21 -27.17 -12.41
CA ARG A 333 11.48 -28.06 -11.51
C ARG A 333 12.31 -29.32 -11.33
N ALA A 334 12.76 -29.57 -10.10
CA ALA A 334 13.72 -30.62 -9.77
C ALA A 334 13.26 -32.08 -10.05
N GLU A 335 12.05 -32.31 -10.57
CA GLU A 335 11.43 -33.64 -10.66
C GLU A 335 10.76 -33.97 -12.00
N SER A 336 10.92 -33.16 -13.04
CA SER A 336 10.45 -33.51 -14.40
C SER A 336 11.62 -33.49 -15.38
N ASP A 337 11.82 -34.60 -16.10
CA ASP A 337 12.70 -34.68 -17.28
C ASP A 337 12.21 -33.79 -18.45
N ASP A 338 11.06 -33.11 -18.27
CA ASP A 338 10.57 -32.07 -19.18
C ASP A 338 11.22 -30.72 -18.89
N GLU A 339 11.71 -30.07 -19.95
CA GLU A 339 12.33 -28.73 -20.00
C GLU A 339 11.40 -27.57 -19.60
N ASP A 340 10.36 -27.81 -18.80
CA ASP A 340 9.41 -26.80 -18.33
C ASP A 340 10.02 -25.98 -17.18
N ALA A 341 10.97 -25.11 -17.56
CA ALA A 341 11.48 -24.07 -16.68
C ALA A 341 10.35 -23.08 -16.31
N LEU A 342 10.16 -22.84 -15.01
CA LEU A 342 9.24 -21.82 -14.52
C LEU A 342 10.02 -20.51 -14.36
N SER A 343 9.64 -19.47 -15.10
CA SER A 343 10.22 -18.15 -14.87
C SER A 343 9.67 -17.55 -13.57
N VAL A 344 10.56 -17.23 -12.63
CA VAL A 344 10.20 -16.70 -11.30
C VAL A 344 10.92 -15.38 -11.03
N GLU A 345 10.24 -14.41 -10.42
CA GLU A 345 10.88 -13.13 -10.04
C GLU A 345 11.73 -13.29 -8.78
N ALA A 346 12.99 -12.84 -8.84
CA ALA A 346 13.87 -12.83 -7.68
C ALA A 346 13.65 -11.57 -6.82
N VAL A 347 13.03 -11.73 -5.66
CA VAL A 347 12.74 -10.62 -4.74
C VAL A 347 13.49 -10.81 -3.41
N ARG A 348 14.10 -9.73 -2.92
CA ARG A 348 14.70 -9.71 -1.57
C ARG A 348 13.59 -9.62 -0.53
N VAL A 349 13.63 -10.46 0.50
CA VAL A 349 12.73 -10.36 1.66
C VAL A 349 12.81 -8.94 2.25
N PRO A 350 11.70 -8.20 2.30
CA PRO A 350 11.70 -6.83 2.79
C PRO A 350 11.93 -6.77 4.30
N ASN A 351 12.52 -5.67 4.77
CA ASN A 351 12.64 -5.38 6.20
C ASN A 351 11.44 -4.56 6.70
N GLY A 352 11.26 -4.48 8.02
CA GLY A 352 10.18 -3.72 8.66
C GLY A 352 10.01 -2.29 8.11
N PRO A 353 11.07 -1.47 8.06
CA PRO A 353 10.97 -0.09 7.54
C PRO A 353 10.51 0.01 6.08
N ARG A 354 10.82 -0.98 5.23
CA ARG A 354 10.31 -1.05 3.86
C ARG A 354 8.82 -1.34 3.85
N LEU A 355 8.36 -2.34 4.61
CA LEU A 355 6.94 -2.67 4.74
C LEU A 355 6.13 -1.48 5.26
N GLU A 356 6.63 -0.75 6.26
CA GLU A 356 5.98 0.47 6.78
C GLU A 356 5.86 1.57 5.73
N ARG A 357 6.87 1.72 4.88
CA ARG A 357 6.87 2.70 3.79
C ARG A 357 5.84 2.31 2.73
N GLU A 358 5.82 1.05 2.31
CA GLU A 358 4.86 0.54 1.32
C GLU A 358 3.43 0.65 1.82
N ALA A 359 3.18 0.31 3.09
CA ALA A 359 1.87 0.47 3.71
C ALA A 359 1.41 1.94 3.69
N ARG A 360 2.31 2.88 4.05
CA ARG A 360 2.01 4.32 4.02
C ARG A 360 1.73 4.84 2.62
N LEU A 361 2.53 4.43 1.62
CA LEU A 361 2.34 4.85 0.24
C LEU A 361 1.04 4.30 -0.37
N LEU A 362 0.73 3.04 -0.09
CA LEU A 362 -0.51 2.43 -0.55
C LEU A 362 -1.73 3.14 0.04
N ARG A 363 -1.66 3.51 1.33
CA ARG A 363 -2.70 4.30 1.99
C ARG A 363 -2.86 5.67 1.35
N ALA A 364 -1.76 6.39 1.15
CA ALA A 364 -1.75 7.70 0.52
C ALA A 364 -2.35 7.65 -0.91
N ALA A 365 -2.04 6.60 -1.67
CA ALA A 365 -2.60 6.39 -3.00
C ALA A 365 -4.12 6.15 -2.97
N GLU A 366 -4.62 5.38 -1.99
CA GLU A 366 -6.06 5.17 -1.78
C GLU A 366 -6.77 6.46 -1.39
N ASP A 367 -6.18 7.25 -0.48
CA ASP A 367 -6.74 8.54 -0.06
C ASP A 367 -6.81 9.51 -1.25
N LEU A 368 -5.75 9.60 -2.07
CA LEU A 368 -5.75 10.43 -3.29
C LEU A 368 -6.81 9.97 -4.29
N ALA A 369 -6.91 8.66 -4.53
CA ALA A 369 -7.83 8.09 -5.51
C ALA A 369 -9.31 8.27 -5.13
N THR A 370 -9.61 8.43 -3.84
CA THR A 370 -10.99 8.56 -3.33
C THR A 370 -11.36 9.98 -2.90
N ASN A 371 -10.41 10.92 -2.93
CA ASN A 371 -10.63 12.30 -2.51
C ASN A 371 -11.59 13.03 -3.47
N PRO A 372 -12.77 13.52 -3.02
CA PRO A 372 -13.73 14.18 -3.90
C PRO A 372 -13.33 15.60 -4.34
N TYR A 373 -12.22 16.14 -3.80
CA TYR A 373 -11.77 17.51 -4.05
C TYR A 373 -10.59 17.59 -5.04
N VAL A 374 -10.09 16.46 -5.53
CA VAL A 374 -9.04 16.43 -6.54
C VAL A 374 -9.64 16.24 -7.93
N ASP A 375 -8.86 16.56 -8.98
CA ASP A 375 -9.35 16.43 -10.35
C ASP A 375 -9.03 15.06 -10.96
N ALA A 376 -9.43 14.88 -12.23
CA ALA A 376 -9.24 13.62 -12.96
C ALA A 376 -7.76 13.19 -13.10
N ALA A 377 -6.80 14.13 -13.18
CA ALA A 377 -5.39 13.78 -13.29
C ALA A 377 -4.88 13.17 -11.97
N ASP A 378 -5.21 13.81 -10.85
CA ASP A 378 -4.90 13.31 -9.51
C ASP A 378 -5.57 11.95 -9.24
N HIS A 379 -6.84 11.78 -9.62
CA HIS A 379 -7.52 10.49 -9.50
C HIS A 379 -6.88 9.38 -10.35
N LEU A 380 -6.51 9.67 -11.60
CA LEU A 380 -5.84 8.70 -12.48
C LEU A 380 -4.50 8.26 -11.89
N LEU A 381 -3.70 9.20 -11.38
CA LEU A 381 -2.44 8.88 -10.72
C LEU A 381 -2.66 8.11 -9.42
N GLY A 382 -3.65 8.49 -8.60
CA GLY A 382 -4.03 7.74 -7.41
C GLY A 382 -4.34 6.28 -7.71
N TYR A 383 -5.18 6.02 -8.72
CA TYR A 383 -5.50 4.66 -9.16
C TYR A 383 -4.30 3.91 -9.72
N ALA A 384 -3.45 4.57 -10.51
CA ALA A 384 -2.23 3.98 -11.05
C ALA A 384 -1.24 3.59 -9.93
N CYS A 385 -1.07 4.47 -8.94
CA CYS A 385 -0.26 4.21 -7.75
C CYS A 385 -0.83 3.05 -6.93
N MET A 386 -2.16 3.00 -6.72
CA MET A 386 -2.80 1.87 -6.03
C MET A 386 -2.54 0.56 -6.77
N ALA A 387 -2.71 0.53 -8.09
CA ALA A 387 -2.50 -0.65 -8.92
C ALA A 387 -1.05 -1.15 -8.85
N ALA A 388 -0.08 -0.25 -8.96
CA ALA A 388 1.34 -0.56 -8.93
C ALA A 388 1.83 -0.97 -7.53
N LEU A 389 1.53 -0.16 -6.50
CA LEU A 389 1.96 -0.41 -5.12
C LEU A 389 1.24 -1.61 -4.51
N GLY A 390 -0.03 -1.84 -4.86
CA GLY A 390 -0.82 -2.93 -4.31
C GLY A 390 -0.21 -4.30 -4.61
N GLU A 391 0.26 -4.51 -5.83
CA GLU A 391 0.92 -5.76 -6.23
C GLU A 391 2.30 -5.92 -5.57
N VAL A 392 3.13 -4.87 -5.59
CA VAL A 392 4.46 -4.89 -4.95
C VAL A 392 4.33 -5.13 -3.44
N ALA A 393 3.46 -4.39 -2.75
CA ALA A 393 3.24 -4.56 -1.33
C ALA A 393 2.63 -5.93 -1.01
N ALA A 394 1.78 -6.49 -1.88
CA ALA A 394 1.24 -7.84 -1.68
C ALA A 394 2.34 -8.90 -1.67
N ILE A 395 3.28 -8.81 -2.61
CA ILE A 395 4.45 -9.71 -2.67
C ILE A 395 5.31 -9.52 -1.42
N ASP A 396 5.64 -8.28 -1.08
CA ASP A 396 6.52 -7.95 0.04
C ASP A 396 5.93 -8.38 1.40
N PHE A 397 4.65 -8.11 1.65
CA PHE A 397 3.95 -8.62 2.82
C PHE A 397 3.91 -10.16 2.84
N SER A 398 3.72 -10.81 1.69
CA SER A 398 3.72 -12.28 1.62
C SER A 398 5.09 -12.85 2.00
N LEU A 399 6.17 -12.25 1.50
CA LEU A 399 7.55 -12.64 1.81
C LEU A 399 7.90 -12.41 3.28
N ALA A 400 7.31 -11.39 3.91
CA ALA A 400 7.45 -11.12 5.34
C ALA A 400 6.57 -12.01 6.24
N GLY A 401 5.73 -12.87 5.65
CA GLY A 401 4.78 -13.71 6.37
C GLY A 401 3.46 -13.01 6.74
N GLU A 402 3.27 -11.76 6.32
CA GLU A 402 2.11 -10.92 6.61
C GLU A 402 0.93 -11.19 5.66
N ARG A 403 0.46 -12.44 5.61
CA ARG A 403 -0.52 -12.94 4.62
C ARG A 403 -1.79 -12.10 4.51
N ARG A 404 -2.30 -11.57 5.63
CA ARG A 404 -3.51 -10.75 5.65
C ARG A 404 -3.29 -9.36 5.04
N LEU A 405 -2.14 -8.75 5.30
CA LEU A 405 -1.78 -7.47 4.69
C LEU A 405 -1.47 -7.65 3.20
N ALA A 406 -0.89 -8.79 2.82
CA ALA A 406 -0.70 -9.13 1.43
C ALA A 406 -2.02 -9.19 0.65
N ALA A 407 -3.02 -9.90 1.19
CA ALA A 407 -4.35 -9.97 0.59
C ALA A 407 -5.01 -8.59 0.48
N LEU A 408 -4.86 -7.74 1.50
CA LEU A 408 -5.36 -6.35 1.45
C LEU A 408 -4.70 -5.56 0.32
N ALA A 409 -3.37 -5.63 0.24
CA ALA A 409 -2.62 -4.87 -0.74
C ALA A 409 -3.02 -5.27 -2.16
N LEU A 410 -3.22 -6.58 -2.39
CA LEU A 410 -3.70 -7.10 -3.66
C LEU A 410 -5.13 -6.62 -3.97
N GLU A 411 -6.03 -6.64 -2.99
CA GLU A 411 -7.40 -6.13 -3.15
C GLU A 411 -7.41 -4.63 -3.49
N THR A 412 -6.62 -3.83 -2.77
CA THR A 412 -6.45 -2.40 -3.04
C THR A 412 -5.88 -2.16 -4.44
N GLY A 413 -4.90 -2.96 -4.87
CA GLY A 413 -4.38 -2.92 -6.24
C GLY A 413 -5.45 -3.22 -7.29
N ASN A 414 -6.28 -4.25 -7.06
CA ASN A 414 -7.39 -4.60 -7.94
C ASN A 414 -8.46 -3.51 -8.03
N ARG A 415 -8.79 -2.86 -6.89
CA ARG A 415 -9.66 -1.67 -6.87
C ARG A 415 -9.06 -0.52 -7.66
N GLY A 416 -7.75 -0.30 -7.52
CA GLY A 416 -6.98 0.65 -8.32
C GLY A 416 -7.13 0.41 -9.82
N ARG A 417 -6.89 -0.82 -10.28
CA ARG A 417 -7.05 -1.22 -11.69
C ARG A 417 -8.48 -1.00 -12.19
N ALA A 418 -9.49 -1.43 -11.43
CA ALA A 418 -10.89 -1.29 -11.81
C ALA A 418 -11.35 0.17 -11.86
N GLY A 419 -10.99 0.98 -10.86
CA GLY A 419 -11.31 2.40 -10.78
C GLY A 419 -10.61 3.20 -11.89
N GLY A 420 -9.31 2.93 -12.10
CA GLY A 420 -8.52 3.55 -13.16
C GLY A 420 -9.05 3.22 -14.55
N LYS A 421 -9.34 1.95 -14.85
CA LYS A 421 -9.97 1.53 -16.11
C LYS A 421 -11.26 2.30 -16.39
N LYS A 422 -12.13 2.39 -15.38
CA LYS A 422 -13.39 3.12 -15.49
C LYS A 422 -13.13 4.61 -15.79
N LEU A 423 -12.26 5.25 -15.01
CA LEU A 423 -11.96 6.66 -15.19
C LEU A 423 -11.33 6.96 -16.56
N LEU A 424 -10.40 6.12 -17.03
CA LEU A 424 -9.80 6.24 -18.36
C LEU A 424 -10.86 6.18 -19.48
N ALA A 425 -11.88 5.33 -19.32
CA ALA A 425 -12.98 5.21 -20.27
C ALA A 425 -13.98 6.40 -20.20
N ASP A 426 -14.19 6.96 -19.00
CA ASP A 426 -15.11 8.07 -18.77
C ASP A 426 -14.52 9.43 -19.25
N VAL A 427 -13.19 9.58 -19.25
CA VAL A 427 -12.53 10.83 -19.71
C VAL A 427 -12.68 10.99 -21.23
N ASN A 428 -13.42 12.03 -21.63
CA ASN A 428 -13.39 12.49 -23.02
C ASN A 428 -12.13 13.33 -23.28
N TRP A 429 -11.06 12.67 -23.73
CA TRP A 429 -9.75 13.28 -24.00
C TRP A 429 -9.74 14.45 -25.01
N LYS A 430 -10.81 14.62 -25.80
CA LYS A 430 -10.96 15.74 -26.75
C LYS A 430 -11.73 16.93 -26.18
N SER A 431 -12.36 16.77 -25.03
CA SER A 431 -13.08 17.85 -24.33
C SER A 431 -12.09 18.85 -23.72
N ALA A 432 -12.58 20.03 -23.32
CA ALA A 432 -11.76 21.02 -22.61
C ALA A 432 -11.19 20.46 -21.29
N GLU A 433 -11.97 19.64 -20.58
CA GLU A 433 -11.54 18.94 -19.37
C GLU A 433 -10.44 17.92 -19.68
N GLY A 434 -10.64 17.05 -20.69
CA GLY A 434 -9.63 16.08 -21.10
C GLY A 434 -8.32 16.73 -21.54
N VAL A 435 -8.37 17.86 -22.24
CA VAL A 435 -7.19 18.64 -22.62
C VAL A 435 -6.49 19.23 -21.38
N ALA A 436 -7.25 19.72 -20.40
CA ALA A 436 -6.69 20.19 -19.13
C ALA A 436 -6.03 19.04 -18.34
N THR A 437 -6.67 17.87 -18.28
CA THR A 437 -6.10 16.65 -17.67
C THR A 437 -4.79 16.25 -18.36
N THR A 438 -4.77 16.16 -19.70
CA THR A 438 -3.55 15.88 -20.48
C THR A 438 -2.45 16.89 -20.20
N LYS A 439 -2.78 18.18 -20.13
CA LYS A 439 -1.82 19.23 -19.81
C LYS A 439 -1.22 19.02 -18.42
N ARG A 440 -2.06 18.80 -17.40
CA ARG A 440 -1.60 18.52 -16.03
C ARG A 440 -0.71 17.27 -15.95
N LEU A 441 -1.10 16.19 -16.62
CA LEU A 441 -0.28 14.97 -16.69
C LEU A 441 1.12 15.26 -17.26
N ARG A 442 1.21 16.12 -18.28
CA ARG A 442 2.49 16.50 -18.89
C ARG A 442 3.31 17.48 -18.06
N THR A 443 2.68 18.42 -17.36
CA THR A 443 3.40 19.49 -16.64
C THR A 443 3.68 19.12 -15.18
N ASP A 444 2.65 18.69 -14.46
CA ASP A 444 2.70 18.49 -13.00
C ASP A 444 3.21 17.08 -12.67
N PHE A 445 2.95 16.13 -13.57
CA PHE A 445 3.36 14.72 -13.45
C PHE A 445 4.40 14.32 -14.51
N ALA A 446 5.15 15.28 -15.03
CA ALA A 446 6.24 15.05 -15.95
C ALA A 446 7.20 13.99 -15.37
N GLY A 447 7.45 12.91 -16.13
CA GLY A 447 8.31 11.81 -15.69
C GLY A 447 7.62 10.73 -14.84
N ASN A 448 6.34 10.93 -14.45
CA ASN A 448 5.60 10.01 -13.58
C ASN A 448 4.35 9.43 -14.24
N TYR A 449 3.82 10.04 -15.30
CA TYR A 449 2.59 9.57 -15.95
C TYR A 449 2.75 8.21 -16.67
N TRP A 450 3.97 7.66 -16.76
CA TRP A 450 4.18 6.27 -17.17
C TRP A 450 3.52 5.25 -16.23
N LEU A 451 3.22 5.64 -14.98
CA LEU A 451 2.49 4.80 -14.03
C LEU A 451 1.11 4.38 -14.54
N LEU A 452 0.53 5.14 -15.47
CA LEU A 452 -0.73 4.77 -16.13
C LEU A 452 -0.64 3.41 -16.85
N LEU A 453 0.56 2.91 -17.18
CA LEU A 453 0.77 1.57 -17.73
C LEU A 453 0.33 0.42 -16.80
N PHE A 454 0.17 0.68 -15.49
CA PHE A 454 -0.42 -0.29 -14.56
C PHE A 454 -1.94 -0.36 -14.62
N LEU A 455 -2.58 0.53 -15.40
CA LEU A 455 -4.02 0.55 -15.62
C LEU A 455 -4.36 -0.05 -16.99
N GLU A 456 -5.43 -0.84 -17.04
CA GLU A 456 -5.96 -1.35 -18.31
C GLU A 456 -6.41 -0.19 -19.20
N GLY A 457 -5.87 -0.10 -20.42
CA GLY A 457 -6.11 1.00 -21.37
C GLY A 457 -5.24 2.25 -21.15
N GLY A 458 -4.38 2.25 -20.12
CA GLY A 458 -3.46 3.36 -19.88
C GLY A 458 -2.30 3.43 -20.89
N ASP A 459 -1.99 2.31 -21.55
CA ASP A 459 -0.98 2.23 -22.62
C ASP A 459 -1.28 3.15 -23.80
N ASP A 460 -2.53 3.20 -24.26
CA ASP A 460 -2.93 4.10 -25.35
C ASP A 460 -2.81 5.58 -24.95
N VAL A 461 -3.10 5.90 -23.69
CA VAL A 461 -2.95 7.27 -23.15
C VAL A 461 -1.47 7.65 -23.08
N VAL A 462 -0.62 6.80 -22.51
CA VAL A 462 0.82 7.06 -22.41
C VAL A 462 1.46 7.18 -23.79
N LEU A 463 1.05 6.35 -24.76
CA LEU A 463 1.49 6.46 -26.16
C LEU A 463 1.08 7.77 -26.82
N ASP A 464 -0.17 8.23 -26.61
CA ASP A 464 -0.62 9.52 -27.14
C ASP A 464 0.12 10.71 -26.50
N LEU A 465 0.33 10.67 -25.18
CA LEU A 465 1.11 11.67 -24.45
C LEU A 465 2.57 11.73 -24.95
N ALA A 466 3.23 10.58 -25.09
CA ALA A 466 4.59 10.50 -25.62
C ALA A 466 4.69 10.96 -27.08
N ARG A 467 3.64 10.76 -27.89
CA ARG A 467 3.58 11.22 -29.27
C ARG A 467 3.41 12.72 -29.41
N ARG A 468 2.64 13.35 -28.50
CA ARG A 468 2.33 14.79 -28.52
C ARG A 468 3.28 15.63 -27.66
N GLY A 469 4.17 14.98 -26.91
CA GLY A 469 5.18 15.64 -26.09
C GLY A 469 6.13 16.49 -26.94
N ASP A 470 6.52 17.65 -26.41
CA ASP A 470 7.52 18.50 -27.04
C ASP A 470 8.91 17.81 -26.99
N SER A 471 9.85 18.23 -27.83
CA SER A 471 11.20 17.64 -27.85
C SER A 471 11.99 17.86 -26.56
N ASP A 472 11.63 18.91 -25.80
CA ASP A 472 12.27 19.26 -24.53
C ASP A 472 11.51 18.73 -23.30
N ASP A 473 10.44 17.95 -23.53
CA ASP A 473 9.59 17.38 -22.48
C ASP A 473 10.24 16.10 -21.91
N TRP A 474 10.82 16.19 -20.71
CA TRP A 474 11.41 15.01 -20.06
C TRP A 474 10.38 13.89 -19.82
N GLY A 475 9.11 14.25 -19.60
CA GLY A 475 8.04 13.27 -19.45
C GLY A 475 7.89 12.39 -20.69
N ARG A 476 8.13 12.94 -21.89
CA ARG A 476 8.15 12.17 -23.15
C ARG A 476 9.26 11.12 -23.16
N ILE A 477 10.45 11.46 -22.66
CA ILE A 477 11.61 10.55 -22.60
C ILE A 477 11.34 9.42 -21.60
N SER A 478 10.99 9.72 -20.35
CA SER A 478 10.73 8.69 -19.32
C SER A 478 9.55 7.79 -19.70
N SER A 479 8.51 8.33 -20.33
CA SER A 479 7.36 7.53 -20.75
C SER A 479 7.67 6.63 -21.93
N MET A 480 8.51 7.09 -22.85
CA MET A 480 8.98 6.26 -23.95
C MET A 480 9.87 5.11 -23.44
N ALA A 481 10.73 5.37 -22.45
CA ALA A 481 11.48 4.32 -21.77
C ALA A 481 10.54 3.29 -21.13
N ALA A 482 9.54 3.75 -20.38
CA ALA A 482 8.55 2.86 -19.75
C ALA A 482 7.76 2.01 -20.78
N LEU A 483 7.38 2.61 -21.91
CA LEU A 483 6.69 1.91 -23.00
C LEU A 483 7.58 0.86 -23.69
N LEU A 484 8.89 1.08 -23.78
CA LEU A 484 9.85 0.10 -24.30
C LEU A 484 10.07 -1.05 -23.31
N LEU A 485 10.10 -0.73 -22.02
CA LEU A 485 10.22 -1.72 -20.94
C LEU A 485 9.00 -2.63 -20.89
N TYR A 486 7.79 -2.05 -20.95
CA TYR A 486 6.55 -2.79 -20.85
C TYR A 486 6.32 -3.69 -22.09
N PRO A 487 6.29 -5.04 -21.93
CA PRO A 487 6.28 -5.95 -23.07
C PRO A 487 5.14 -5.72 -24.05
N ASN A 488 3.95 -5.38 -23.54
CA ASN A 488 2.73 -5.19 -24.34
C ASN A 488 2.80 -3.96 -25.25
N THR A 489 3.64 -2.98 -24.95
CA THR A 489 3.78 -1.74 -25.73
C THR A 489 5.07 -1.66 -26.52
N ARG A 490 6.04 -2.55 -26.25
CA ARG A 490 7.41 -2.48 -26.77
C ARG A 490 7.49 -2.30 -28.29
N ALA A 491 6.74 -3.11 -29.05
CA ALA A 491 6.75 -3.03 -30.51
C ALA A 491 6.24 -1.66 -31.02
N ARG A 492 5.11 -1.18 -30.50
CA ARG A 492 4.52 0.13 -30.84
C ARG A 492 5.46 1.29 -30.44
N ALA A 493 6.15 1.14 -29.32
CA ALA A 493 7.11 2.12 -28.81
C ALA A 493 8.34 2.21 -29.73
N LEU A 494 8.89 1.07 -30.17
CA LEU A 494 10.02 1.02 -31.10
C LEU A 494 9.69 1.68 -32.45
N ASP A 495 8.47 1.49 -32.97
CA ASP A 495 8.03 2.19 -34.18
C ASP A 495 7.96 3.71 -33.98
N LEU A 496 7.49 4.15 -32.80
CA LEU A 496 7.43 5.57 -32.46
C LEU A 496 8.84 6.17 -32.26
N MET A 497 9.79 5.39 -31.75
CA MET A 497 11.19 5.78 -31.58
C MET A 497 11.90 6.17 -32.89
N THR A 498 11.45 5.64 -34.03
CA THR A 498 11.99 6.04 -35.34
C THR A 498 11.84 7.54 -35.64
N LYS A 499 10.90 8.21 -34.97
CA LYS A 499 10.64 9.65 -35.11
C LYS A 499 11.48 10.50 -34.16
N PHE A 500 12.15 9.89 -33.19
CA PHE A 500 13.01 10.57 -32.24
C PHE A 500 14.36 10.82 -32.89
N SER A 501 14.92 12.00 -32.66
CA SER A 501 16.32 12.25 -32.99
C SER A 501 17.21 11.28 -32.21
N ARG A 502 18.37 10.93 -32.76
CA ARG A 502 19.29 9.99 -32.10
C ARG A 502 19.72 10.45 -30.71
N ARG A 503 19.75 11.77 -30.48
CA ARG A 503 19.99 12.36 -29.16
C ARG A 503 18.86 12.03 -28.19
N GLU A 504 17.60 12.27 -28.57
CA GLU A 504 16.45 11.87 -27.74
C GLU A 504 16.43 10.35 -27.54
N GLN A 505 16.84 9.56 -28.54
CA GLN A 505 16.94 8.10 -28.40
C GLN A 505 17.99 7.70 -27.35
N VAL A 506 19.14 8.37 -27.30
CA VAL A 506 20.14 8.17 -26.24
C VAL A 506 19.62 8.61 -24.87
N ASP A 507 18.84 9.69 -24.79
CA ASP A 507 18.21 10.12 -23.53
C ASP A 507 17.15 9.08 -23.08
N VAL A 508 16.41 8.43 -23.99
CA VAL A 508 15.53 7.29 -23.65
C VAL A 508 16.33 6.09 -23.15
N MET A 509 17.46 5.76 -23.79
CA MET A 509 18.35 4.70 -23.34
C MET A 509 18.89 4.95 -21.92
N HIS A 510 19.16 6.21 -21.58
CA HIS A 510 19.54 6.62 -20.22
C HIS A 510 18.43 6.33 -19.20
N GLU A 511 17.19 6.66 -19.51
CA GLU A 511 16.06 6.36 -18.63
C GLU A 511 15.85 4.85 -18.44
N ILE A 512 16.01 4.05 -19.52
CA ILE A 512 15.97 2.58 -19.42
C ILE A 512 17.09 2.06 -18.51
N PHE A 513 18.30 2.61 -18.63
CA PHE A 513 19.43 2.27 -17.75
C PHE A 513 19.07 2.54 -16.28
N HIS A 514 18.46 3.69 -15.96
CA HIS A 514 18.03 4.02 -14.60
C HIS A 514 16.72 3.37 -14.14
N ALA A 515 16.15 2.41 -14.88
CA ALA A 515 14.85 1.80 -14.56
C ALA A 515 14.78 1.13 -13.16
N HIS A 516 15.93 0.83 -12.54
CA HIS A 516 16.05 0.27 -11.19
C HIS A 516 16.38 1.27 -10.07
N ASP A 517 16.74 2.52 -10.38
CA ASP A 517 17.61 3.35 -9.53
C ASP A 517 16.93 3.91 -8.26
N HIS A 518 15.59 3.91 -8.19
CA HIS A 518 14.89 4.61 -7.11
C HIS A 518 15.03 3.98 -5.72
N LEU A 519 15.46 2.72 -5.60
CA LEU A 519 15.74 2.05 -4.32
C LEU A 519 16.84 0.98 -4.51
N ARG A 520 18.13 1.36 -4.44
CA ARG A 520 19.27 0.41 -4.49
C ARG A 520 19.08 -0.70 -3.45
N PRO A 521 19.23 -1.98 -3.84
CA PRO A 521 20.59 -2.51 -4.03
C PRO A 521 20.93 -3.03 -5.44
N TRP A 522 20.06 -2.86 -6.43
CA TRP A 522 20.28 -3.40 -7.78
C TRP A 522 21.10 -2.45 -8.66
N ALA A 523 21.97 -3.00 -9.51
CA ALA A 523 22.70 -2.21 -10.50
C ALA A 523 21.74 -1.71 -11.60
N THR A 524 21.93 -0.49 -12.06
CA THR A 524 21.21 0.20 -13.17
C THR A 524 21.50 -0.42 -14.55
N ASN A 525 21.78 -1.72 -14.61
CA ASN A 525 22.23 -2.41 -15.81
C ASN A 525 21.10 -3.20 -16.46
N TYR A 526 19.91 -2.58 -16.59
CA TYR A 526 18.74 -3.27 -17.14
C TYR A 526 18.98 -3.76 -18.57
N GLU A 527 18.43 -4.93 -18.89
CA GLU A 527 18.50 -5.54 -20.21
C GLU A 527 17.10 -6.02 -20.58
N PHE A 528 16.73 -5.85 -21.84
CA PHE A 528 15.40 -6.23 -22.32
C PHE A 528 15.48 -6.83 -23.71
N ASP A 529 14.55 -7.77 -23.95
CA ASP A 529 14.56 -8.57 -25.16
C ASP A 529 14.09 -7.80 -26.39
N VAL A 530 14.75 -8.09 -27.50
CA VAL A 530 14.33 -7.71 -28.84
C VAL A 530 13.16 -8.61 -29.23
N PRO A 531 11.98 -8.06 -29.59
CA PRO A 531 10.90 -8.86 -30.16
C PRO A 531 11.41 -9.65 -31.39
N THR A 532 11.01 -10.91 -31.53
CA THR A 532 11.43 -11.78 -32.65
C THR A 532 11.08 -11.20 -34.03
N GLU A 533 10.02 -10.39 -34.10
CA GLU A 533 9.56 -9.70 -35.31
C GLU A 533 10.02 -8.23 -35.38
N ALA A 534 11.05 -7.85 -34.63
CA ALA A 534 11.52 -6.47 -34.57
C ALA A 534 11.99 -5.95 -35.94
N SER A 535 11.53 -4.74 -36.28
CA SER A 535 11.97 -4.01 -37.48
C SER A 535 13.48 -3.75 -37.47
N ALA A 536 14.08 -3.49 -38.65
CA ALA A 536 15.51 -3.18 -38.75
C ALA A 536 15.92 -1.96 -37.89
N SER A 537 15.03 -0.96 -37.78
CA SER A 537 15.25 0.20 -36.91
C SER A 537 15.22 -0.18 -35.43
N ALA A 538 14.32 -1.08 -35.02
CA ALA A 538 14.31 -1.62 -33.67
C ALA A 538 15.61 -2.38 -33.37
N GLN A 539 16.03 -3.29 -34.24
CA GLN A 539 17.29 -4.04 -34.08
C GLN A 539 18.49 -3.10 -33.94
N THR A 540 18.52 -2.02 -34.73
CA THR A 540 19.55 -0.98 -34.62
C THR A 540 19.51 -0.27 -33.27
N PHE A 541 18.32 0.10 -32.77
CA PHE A 541 18.17 0.71 -31.45
C PHE A 541 18.73 -0.18 -30.33
N PHE A 542 18.42 -1.48 -30.35
CA PHE A 542 18.93 -2.43 -29.37
C PHE A 542 20.45 -2.62 -29.45
N GLN A 543 21.00 -2.74 -30.65
CA GLN A 543 22.44 -2.82 -30.87
C GLN A 543 23.16 -1.58 -30.31
N VAL A 544 22.62 -0.39 -30.57
CA VAL A 544 23.12 0.87 -30.00
C VAL A 544 22.97 0.88 -28.48
N TYR A 545 21.83 0.41 -27.95
CA TYR A 545 21.59 0.34 -26.51
C TYR A 545 22.64 -0.53 -25.79
N GLN A 546 23.04 -1.67 -26.37
CA GLN A 546 24.09 -2.52 -25.79
C GLN A 546 25.43 -1.79 -25.65
N VAL A 547 25.81 -0.97 -26.64
CA VAL A 547 27.01 -0.12 -26.57
C VAL A 547 26.82 1.02 -25.57
N PHE A 548 25.66 1.69 -25.60
CA PHE A 548 25.30 2.76 -24.67
C PHE A 548 25.35 2.29 -23.22
N ARG A 549 24.79 1.12 -22.91
CA ARG A 549 24.74 0.54 -21.57
C ARG A 549 26.14 0.36 -20.99
N ARG A 550 27.12 -0.06 -21.80
CA ARG A 550 28.53 -0.20 -21.39
C ARG A 550 29.20 1.14 -21.06
N ILE A 551 28.93 2.20 -21.83
CA ILE A 551 29.47 3.54 -21.53
C ILE A 551 28.75 4.18 -20.32
N ALA A 552 27.43 4.01 -20.20
CA ALA A 552 26.65 4.48 -19.06
C ALA A 552 27.10 3.79 -17.76
N PHE A 553 27.35 2.48 -17.80
CA PHE A 553 27.89 1.74 -16.65
C PHE A 553 29.24 2.30 -16.20
N ARG A 554 30.18 2.55 -17.12
CA ARG A 554 31.50 3.13 -16.80
C ARG A 554 31.42 4.58 -16.30
N LEU A 555 30.35 5.29 -16.63
CA LEU A 555 30.11 6.66 -16.14
C LEU A 555 29.50 6.67 -14.74
N TRP A 556 28.46 5.86 -14.52
CA TRP A 556 27.60 5.96 -13.33
C TRP A 556 27.93 4.96 -12.22
N GLU A 557 28.23 3.70 -12.56
CA GLU A 557 28.35 2.60 -11.58
C GLU A 557 29.79 2.13 -11.39
N GLY A 558 30.45 1.76 -12.49
CA GLY A 558 31.82 1.26 -12.53
C GLY A 558 32.81 2.34 -12.93
N GLN A 559 32.78 3.50 -12.26
CA GLN A 559 33.55 4.70 -12.61
C GLN A 559 34.98 4.37 -13.06
N ARG A 560 35.29 4.66 -14.33
CA ARG A 560 36.64 4.56 -14.93
C ARG A 560 37.18 5.93 -15.29
N GLU A 561 38.48 6.00 -15.57
CA GLU A 561 39.08 7.21 -16.10
C GLU A 561 38.42 7.60 -17.44
N PRO A 562 38.18 8.89 -17.72
CA PRO A 562 37.45 9.29 -18.93
C PRO A 562 38.14 8.90 -20.24
N SER A 563 39.48 8.87 -20.28
CA SER A 563 40.23 8.37 -21.43
C SER A 563 39.97 6.88 -21.69
N GLU A 564 40.04 6.05 -20.64
CA GLU A 564 39.73 4.62 -20.72
C GLU A 564 38.30 4.38 -21.20
N THR A 565 37.36 5.18 -20.68
CA THR A 565 35.93 5.08 -21.05
C THR A 565 35.70 5.42 -22.52
N VAL A 566 36.31 6.50 -23.02
CA VAL A 566 36.22 6.90 -24.43
C VAL A 566 36.89 5.89 -25.34
N ASP A 567 38.09 5.44 -25.01
CA ASP A 567 38.83 4.47 -25.84
C ASP A 567 38.06 3.13 -25.92
N ALA A 568 37.50 2.65 -24.80
CA ALA A 568 36.64 1.47 -24.78
C ALA A 568 35.36 1.66 -25.61
N PHE A 569 34.71 2.82 -25.52
CA PHE A 569 33.54 3.14 -26.33
C PHE A 569 33.83 3.13 -27.83
N LEU A 570 34.96 3.68 -28.27
CA LEU A 570 35.32 3.71 -29.70
C LEU A 570 35.57 2.29 -30.26
N ILE A 571 36.04 1.36 -29.42
CA ILE A 571 36.18 -0.06 -29.77
C ILE A 571 34.79 -0.71 -29.83
N ASP A 572 34.00 -0.59 -28.75
CA ASP A 572 32.64 -1.15 -28.65
C ASP A 572 31.76 -0.69 -29.84
N ALA A 573 31.83 0.60 -30.19
CA ALA A 573 31.06 1.18 -31.30
C ALA A 573 31.50 0.65 -32.67
N ARG A 574 32.80 0.37 -32.86
CA ARG A 574 33.32 -0.19 -34.11
C ARG A 574 32.92 -1.65 -34.27
N GLU A 575 33.04 -2.44 -33.21
CA GLU A 575 32.64 -3.85 -33.18
C GLU A 575 31.14 -4.01 -33.45
N ALA A 576 30.33 -3.12 -32.88
CA ALA A 576 28.89 -3.06 -33.14
C ALA A 576 28.52 -2.39 -34.48
N GLY A 577 29.48 -1.93 -35.29
CA GLY A 577 29.19 -1.32 -36.59
C GLY A 577 28.37 -0.02 -36.52
N LEU A 578 28.46 0.74 -35.43
CA LEU A 578 27.71 1.98 -35.27
C LEU A 578 28.21 3.04 -36.25
N ASP A 579 27.29 3.70 -36.95
CA ASP A 579 27.63 4.81 -37.83
C ASP A 579 28.11 6.05 -37.02
N MET A 580 28.67 7.04 -37.74
CA MET A 580 29.19 8.26 -37.11
C MET A 580 28.12 9.09 -36.41
N ALA A 581 26.87 9.07 -36.87
CA ALA A 581 25.82 9.86 -36.26
C ALA A 581 25.35 9.27 -34.92
N TRP A 582 25.36 7.94 -34.76
CA TRP A 582 25.10 7.28 -33.47
C TRP A 582 26.25 7.47 -32.50
N GLN A 583 27.49 7.31 -32.98
CA GLN A 583 28.67 7.58 -32.20
C GLN A 583 28.67 9.04 -31.68
N ALA A 584 28.30 10.00 -32.52
CA ALA A 584 28.20 11.41 -32.16
C ALA A 584 27.15 11.67 -31.07
N ALA A 585 25.98 11.02 -31.13
CA ALA A 585 24.94 11.17 -30.11
C ALA A 585 25.40 10.64 -28.74
N ILE A 586 26.09 9.49 -28.71
CA ILE A 586 26.64 8.91 -27.47
C ILE A 586 27.79 9.75 -26.92
N ILE A 587 28.67 10.28 -27.77
CA ILE A 587 29.75 11.21 -27.37
C ILE A 587 29.14 12.47 -26.75
N ASP A 588 28.10 13.06 -27.35
CA ASP A 588 27.42 14.23 -26.78
C ASP A 588 26.82 13.93 -25.40
N TYR A 589 26.12 12.79 -25.25
CA TYR A 589 25.62 12.34 -23.95
C TYR A 589 26.74 12.20 -22.91
N TYR A 590 27.82 11.48 -23.24
CA TYR A 590 28.92 11.25 -22.31
C TYR A 590 29.59 12.58 -21.92
N ALA A 591 29.85 13.45 -22.89
CA ALA A 591 30.44 14.76 -22.68
C ALA A 591 29.59 15.65 -21.75
N ARG A 592 28.28 15.75 -22.00
CA ARG A 592 27.35 16.54 -21.16
C ARG A 592 27.42 16.12 -19.69
N ASN A 593 27.42 14.82 -19.44
CA ASN A 593 27.41 14.29 -18.08
C ASN A 593 28.79 14.36 -17.41
N VAL A 594 29.85 13.95 -18.09
CA VAL A 594 31.21 13.93 -17.50
C VAL A 594 31.73 15.34 -17.24
N LEU A 595 31.44 16.32 -18.11
CA LEU A 595 31.79 17.73 -17.87
C LEU A 595 31.08 18.26 -16.63
N GLY A 596 29.80 17.93 -16.45
CA GLY A 596 29.04 18.26 -15.24
C GLY A 596 29.70 17.71 -13.98
N LEU A 597 29.99 16.40 -13.96
CA LEU A 597 30.61 15.70 -12.82
C LEU A 597 32.01 16.25 -12.48
N TYR A 598 32.80 16.65 -13.47
CA TYR A 598 34.16 17.14 -13.28
C TYR A 598 34.27 18.67 -13.13
N SER A 599 33.19 19.42 -13.35
CA SER A 599 33.14 20.87 -13.11
C SER A 599 33.34 21.29 -11.65
N GLN A 600 33.31 20.33 -10.73
CA GLN A 600 33.58 20.56 -9.31
C GLN A 600 34.92 19.96 -8.86
N ARG A 601 35.73 19.42 -9.79
CA ARG A 601 36.95 18.66 -9.50
C ARG A 601 38.19 19.36 -10.06
N ASN A 602 39.32 19.25 -9.35
CA ASN A 602 40.60 19.88 -9.75
C ASN A 602 41.18 19.35 -11.08
N LYS A 603 40.71 18.19 -11.58
CA LYS A 603 41.13 17.57 -12.85
C LYS A 603 40.22 17.92 -14.05
N GLY A 604 39.43 18.99 -13.95
CA GLY A 604 38.40 19.31 -14.96
C GLY A 604 38.92 19.52 -16.39
N LEU A 605 40.16 19.99 -16.58
CA LEU A 605 40.72 20.17 -17.93
C LEU A 605 41.30 18.87 -18.53
N GLU A 606 41.76 17.94 -17.71
CA GLU A 606 42.34 16.68 -18.19
C GLU A 606 41.31 15.83 -18.95
N ILE A 607 40.05 15.85 -18.49
CA ILE A 607 38.95 15.15 -19.16
C ILE A 607 38.66 15.69 -20.56
N MET A 608 39.02 16.95 -20.84
CA MET A 608 38.78 17.55 -22.13
C MET A 608 39.62 16.93 -23.23
N LEU A 609 40.81 16.41 -22.90
CA LEU A 609 41.68 15.73 -23.87
C LEU A 609 41.02 14.44 -24.39
N ALA A 610 40.38 13.67 -23.51
CA ALA A 610 39.65 12.46 -23.89
C ALA A 610 38.45 12.78 -24.81
N LEU A 611 37.66 13.80 -24.46
CA LEU A 611 36.52 14.24 -25.27
C LEU A 611 36.94 14.80 -26.63
N LYS A 612 38.01 15.60 -26.68
CA LYS A 612 38.57 16.11 -27.94
C LYS A 612 39.01 14.99 -28.86
N ARG A 613 39.67 13.97 -28.33
CA ARG A 613 40.05 12.79 -29.10
C ARG A 613 38.82 12.11 -29.69
N ALA A 614 37.78 11.86 -28.90
CA ALA A 614 36.52 11.28 -29.40
C ALA A 614 35.91 12.11 -30.54
N MET A 615 35.86 13.44 -30.40
CA MET A 615 35.34 14.36 -31.42
C MET A 615 36.22 14.47 -32.67
N GLN A 616 37.52 14.17 -32.59
CA GLN A 616 38.42 14.13 -33.75
C GLN A 616 38.17 12.87 -34.59
N TYR A 617 37.91 11.73 -33.93
CA TYR A 617 37.53 10.48 -34.61
C TYR A 617 36.14 10.55 -35.25
N ASN A 618 35.29 11.46 -34.77
CA ASN A 618 33.93 11.61 -35.25
C ASN A 618 33.66 13.03 -35.78
N THR A 619 33.67 13.18 -37.10
CA THR A 619 33.49 14.49 -37.77
C THR A 619 32.02 14.87 -37.99
N HIS A 620 31.06 14.16 -37.41
CA HIS A 620 29.65 14.43 -37.64
C HIS A 620 29.26 15.86 -37.20
N PRO A 621 28.45 16.61 -37.97
CA PRO A 621 28.09 18.00 -37.66
C PRO A 621 27.30 18.17 -36.36
N SER A 622 26.59 17.13 -35.88
CA SER A 622 25.84 17.22 -34.61
C SER A 622 26.73 17.45 -33.38
N LEU A 623 28.05 17.27 -33.49
CA LEU A 623 29.02 17.59 -32.45
C LEU A 623 29.50 19.04 -32.49
N ASP A 624 29.14 19.85 -33.48
CA ASP A 624 29.57 21.25 -33.57
C ASP A 624 29.23 22.09 -32.34
N PRO A 625 28.03 21.97 -31.72
CA PRO A 625 27.74 22.67 -30.47
C PRO A 625 28.70 22.25 -29.35
N LEU A 626 29.02 20.96 -29.24
CA LEU A 626 29.98 20.46 -28.25
C LEU A 626 31.41 20.96 -28.56
N ARG A 627 31.82 21.01 -29.83
CA ARG A 627 33.12 21.59 -30.24
C ARG A 627 33.23 23.05 -29.83
N ARG A 628 32.17 23.85 -30.02
CA ARG A 628 32.11 25.25 -29.56
C ARG A 628 32.22 25.36 -28.03
N GLN A 629 31.48 24.53 -27.30
CA GLN A 629 31.53 24.47 -25.83
C GLN A 629 32.95 24.15 -25.33
N MET A 630 33.58 23.15 -25.93
CA MET A 630 34.93 22.71 -25.58
C MET A 630 35.98 23.77 -25.90
N ALA A 631 35.86 24.46 -27.05
CA ALA A 631 36.72 25.58 -27.39
C ALA A 631 36.57 26.76 -26.41
N TYR A 632 35.35 27.04 -25.97
CA TYR A 632 35.09 28.08 -24.96
C TYR A 632 35.74 27.73 -23.61
N ILE A 633 35.53 26.51 -23.10
CA ILE A 633 36.10 26.06 -21.82
C ILE A 633 37.64 26.12 -21.87
N GLU A 634 38.23 25.72 -23.01
CA GLU A 634 39.67 25.81 -23.22
C GLU A 634 40.17 27.25 -23.22
N ALA A 635 39.46 28.16 -23.91
CA ALA A 635 39.80 29.57 -23.93
C ALA A 635 39.73 30.21 -22.53
N GLN A 636 38.85 29.72 -21.67
CA GLN A 636 38.77 30.15 -20.27
C GLN A 636 39.87 29.53 -19.38
N GLY A 637 40.55 28.47 -19.83
CA GLY A 637 41.62 27.81 -19.10
C GLY A 637 41.18 27.17 -17.78
N ARG A 638 39.88 26.88 -17.60
CA ARG A 638 39.32 26.22 -16.42
C ARG A 638 37.98 25.55 -16.73
N LEU A 639 37.66 24.48 -16.02
CA LEU A 639 36.33 23.87 -16.02
C LEU A 639 35.73 23.98 -14.61
N ASP A 640 34.86 24.96 -14.43
CA ASP A 640 34.01 25.10 -13.23
C ASP A 640 32.53 25.26 -13.62
N VAL A 641 31.64 25.20 -12.62
CA VAL A 641 30.18 25.29 -12.83
C VAL A 641 29.78 26.52 -13.65
N ARG A 642 30.43 27.67 -13.41
CA ARG A 642 30.15 28.92 -14.13
C ARG A 642 30.61 28.83 -15.58
N THR A 643 31.84 28.38 -15.80
CA THR A 643 32.43 28.25 -17.13
C THR A 643 31.65 27.24 -17.97
N LEU A 644 31.22 26.13 -17.36
CA LEU A 644 30.36 25.14 -18.01
C LEU A 644 28.98 25.72 -18.37
N ALA A 645 28.35 26.46 -17.46
CA ALA A 645 27.07 27.13 -17.74
C ALA A 645 27.18 28.16 -18.88
N ASP A 646 28.25 28.96 -18.89
CA ASP A 646 28.51 29.93 -19.96
C ASP A 646 28.84 29.22 -21.29
N ALA A 647 29.53 28.08 -21.27
CA ALA A 647 29.75 27.24 -22.45
C ALA A 647 28.42 26.71 -23.02
N PHE A 648 27.50 26.23 -22.17
CA PHE A 648 26.20 25.73 -22.61
C PHE A 648 25.33 26.80 -23.30
N ARG A 649 25.57 28.09 -23.03
CA ARG A 649 24.92 29.22 -23.72
C ARG A 649 25.48 29.50 -25.13
N GLN A 650 26.62 28.92 -25.50
CA GLN A 650 27.22 29.04 -26.84
C GLN A 650 26.59 28.07 -27.88
N ARG A 651 25.46 27.45 -27.53
CA ARG A 651 24.78 26.45 -28.37
C ARG A 651 24.24 27.04 -29.66
#